data_AF-A0A7K2YRY9-F1
#
_entry.id   AF-A0A7K2YRY9-F1
#
_cell.length_a   1.000
_cell.length_b   1.000
_cell.length_c   1.000
_cell.angle_alpha   90.00
_cell.angle_beta   90.00
_cell.angle_gamma   90.00
#
_symmetry.space_group_name_H-M   'P 1'
#
loop_
_entity.id
_entity.type
_entity.pdbx_description
1 polymer ?
#
loop_
_entity_poly.entity_id
_entity_poly.type
_entity_poly.pdbx_seq_one_letter_code
_entity_poly.pdbx_strand_id
1 'polypeptide(L)'
;MPRSTRRKVAKALALTGVIASALAGSAGAAGAAGGAGAADPSTTRTVSYAGYSFTVPAQWPVIDVAADPTTCVRFDQHAVYLGAPGADQVCPSHLIGRTEAIVIAPDDGSTGGSGTIDNAVSQEITVTAPRIRITATYAEASPVVRSIIDSAALPSASRRPVVAPRAAAVPQQAAAAIAQGSTNYTGKGFDACTAPSSSLMNAWRNDSPYRAVGVYIGGSKRACGQPNLTSAWVQQQAAAGWHFLPLYVGVQADRISSPVAQGRSSADDAANQAASLGFGPGSVLYYDMENYSSAYRGTVLSFLSAWTQQVHARGYKSAVYSSSSSGIRDLANNVSGYAMPDVIFTANWNNRADTAEPAISDSLWSNHQRVHQYAGNVTESYGGHQLQIDRNYLDVALAETPTTPVDPSRLPNGTLVREPGGSMAVAAGGALLTFGSMAELTEAGYASSPFQNVPAGYIGGASHQPRPGTLIRTGPSPKVYLTAGGGRVVFSDEADLAETGYNIADTVVVPSSFMATLPEGVADGTLVRTVPNSTVYVTVNGARIPFLDEAELAAAGYDIARTVVLPTSYVSGLRTKPTDGTLIRTGSEPTVYVTVNGARVPFNDADELAVAGYDITRTIKIPTSYLNTLPQTIPDATLIRTGDNASVYVTAGGARIPFTTETELTQAGYDITHTVKIPTTHMNTLPTEPADGTLVRTGPDPTVYLLAGGAKLTVPTVTDLTDAGYDITHTVTTPTTWTNQLPTTPRNGTLVRGPGTTQTWLVTNATRTPTTPTTDAHIVPLTAATLAA
;
A
#
# COMPACT_ATOMS: atom_id res chain seq x y z
N MET A 1 3.61 -67.03 24.15
CA MET A 1 4.10 -68.37 24.58
C MET A 1 2.91 -69.30 24.75
N PRO A 2 3.02 -70.63 24.52
CA PRO A 2 3.80 -71.28 23.47
C PRO A 2 3.04 -72.45 22.81
N ARG A 3 3.41 -72.83 21.59
CA ARG A 3 3.97 -74.18 21.29
C ARG A 3 4.31 -74.31 19.81
N SER A 4 5.57 -74.61 19.58
CA SER A 4 6.17 -74.97 18.30
C SER A 4 5.84 -76.43 17.94
N THR A 5 5.73 -76.73 16.65
CA THR A 5 6.25 -78.00 16.12
C THR A 5 6.54 -77.90 14.63
N ARG A 6 7.74 -78.38 14.27
CA ARG A 6 8.35 -78.40 12.95
C ARG A 6 7.75 -79.50 12.07
N ARG A 7 7.66 -79.28 10.75
CA ARG A 7 7.94 -80.33 9.75
C ARG A 7 8.80 -79.78 8.62
N LYS A 8 10.00 -80.33 8.51
CA LYS A 8 10.92 -80.25 7.38
C LYS A 8 10.48 -81.28 6.34
N VAL A 9 10.53 -80.95 5.06
CA VAL A 9 10.89 -81.90 4.00
C VAL A 9 11.93 -81.23 3.12
N ALA A 10 13.10 -81.86 3.08
CA ALA A 10 14.21 -81.49 2.23
C ALA A 10 14.09 -82.18 0.88
N LYS A 11 14.48 -81.49 -0.20
CA LYS A 11 15.17 -82.12 -1.33
C LYS A 11 16.32 -81.20 -1.73
N ALA A 12 17.52 -81.69 -1.47
CA ALA A 12 18.76 -81.19 -2.05
C ALA A 12 18.97 -81.88 -3.40
N LEU A 13 19.48 -81.15 -4.39
CA LEU A 13 20.56 -81.66 -5.23
C LEU A 13 21.39 -80.47 -5.70
N ALA A 14 22.68 -80.55 -5.41
CA ALA A 14 23.72 -79.62 -5.79
C ALA A 14 24.10 -79.81 -7.27
N LEU A 15 24.55 -78.73 -7.92
CA LEU A 15 25.76 -78.80 -8.73
C LEU A 15 26.46 -77.45 -8.80
N THR A 16 27.75 -77.55 -8.51
CA THR A 16 28.85 -76.59 -8.53
C THR A 16 29.10 -75.89 -9.87
N GLY A 17 29.52 -74.62 -9.77
CA GLY A 17 30.66 -74.08 -10.52
C GLY A 17 30.37 -73.50 -11.91
N VAL A 18 30.58 -72.19 -12.06
CA VAL A 18 31.69 -71.57 -12.83
C VAL A 18 31.43 -70.06 -12.90
N ILE A 19 32.40 -69.30 -12.40
CA ILE A 19 32.56 -67.87 -12.66
C ILE A 19 32.95 -67.73 -14.14
N ALA A 20 32.16 -66.98 -14.92
CA ALA A 20 32.57 -66.52 -16.23
C ALA A 20 32.08 -65.09 -16.46
N SER A 21 33.01 -64.15 -16.38
CA SER A 21 32.94 -62.83 -16.97
C SER A 21 32.62 -62.95 -18.46
N ALA A 22 31.65 -62.19 -18.97
CA ALA A 22 31.43 -62.03 -20.40
C ALA A 22 31.16 -60.55 -20.72
N LEU A 23 32.25 -59.84 -20.99
CA LEU A 23 32.31 -58.73 -21.95
C LEU A 23 32.26 -59.34 -23.36
N ALA A 24 31.24 -59.01 -24.15
CA ALA A 24 31.22 -59.01 -25.62
C ALA A 24 29.89 -58.34 -26.03
N GLY A 25 29.84 -57.26 -26.81
CA GLY A 25 30.54 -57.11 -28.08
C GLY A 25 29.75 -57.84 -29.17
N SER A 26 28.74 -57.20 -29.75
CA SER A 26 28.18 -57.62 -31.03
C SER A 26 28.00 -56.40 -31.93
N ALA A 27 28.96 -56.27 -32.85
CA ALA A 27 28.86 -55.45 -34.04
C ALA A 27 28.03 -56.19 -35.10
N GLY A 28 27.12 -55.46 -35.74
CA GLY A 28 26.78 -55.56 -37.16
C GLY A 28 26.08 -56.82 -37.68
N ALA A 29 24.76 -56.70 -37.89
CA ALA A 29 24.11 -57.26 -39.08
C ALA A 29 23.39 -56.13 -39.81
N ALA A 30 24.06 -55.60 -40.84
CA ALA A 30 23.51 -54.63 -41.77
C ALA A 30 22.46 -55.32 -42.65
N GLY A 31 21.19 -54.94 -42.49
CA GLY A 31 20.08 -55.29 -43.37
C GLY A 31 19.41 -53.99 -43.85
N ALA A 32 19.78 -53.58 -45.06
CA ALA A 32 19.20 -52.54 -45.92
C ALA A 32 18.15 -51.59 -45.28
N ALA A 33 18.63 -50.46 -44.78
CA ALA A 33 17.80 -49.27 -44.67
C ALA A 33 17.45 -48.81 -46.10
N GLY A 34 16.18 -48.99 -46.49
CA GLY A 34 15.60 -48.16 -47.54
C GLY A 34 15.75 -46.71 -47.10
N GLY A 35 16.49 -45.92 -47.88
CA GLY A 35 16.71 -44.51 -47.61
C GLY A 35 15.38 -43.75 -47.60
N ALA A 36 14.84 -43.51 -46.41
CA ALA A 36 14.04 -42.33 -46.16
C ALA A 36 15.04 -41.24 -45.73
N GLY A 37 15.29 -40.28 -46.61
CA GLY A 37 16.24 -39.20 -46.34
C GLY A 37 15.92 -38.50 -45.02
N ALA A 38 16.96 -38.15 -44.27
CA ALA A 38 16.85 -37.22 -43.15
C ALA A 38 16.25 -35.91 -43.70
N ALA A 39 14.97 -35.68 -43.42
CA ALA A 39 14.25 -34.50 -43.88
C ALA A 39 14.70 -33.27 -43.07
N ASP A 40 14.82 -32.15 -43.78
CA ASP A 40 15.36 -30.88 -43.32
C ASP A 40 14.52 -30.26 -42.16
N PRO A 41 15.14 -29.81 -41.04
CA PRO A 41 14.45 -29.10 -39.95
C PRO A 41 13.77 -27.79 -40.38
N SER A 42 13.94 -27.35 -41.62
CA SER A 42 13.19 -26.25 -42.25
C SER A 42 11.75 -26.60 -42.63
N THR A 43 11.38 -27.89 -42.63
CA THR A 43 10.04 -28.33 -43.01
C THR A 43 9.04 -28.04 -41.89
N THR A 44 8.00 -27.27 -42.21
CA THR A 44 6.96 -26.85 -41.26
C THR A 44 5.58 -27.29 -41.72
N ARG A 45 4.64 -27.38 -40.78
CA ARG A 45 3.22 -27.63 -41.02
C ARG A 45 2.36 -26.63 -40.26
N THR A 46 1.21 -26.31 -40.82
CA THR A 46 0.22 -25.44 -40.15
C THR A 46 -0.71 -26.28 -39.27
N VAL A 47 -0.84 -25.87 -38.02
CA VAL A 47 -1.77 -26.44 -37.02
C VAL A 47 -2.79 -25.36 -36.68
N SER A 48 -4.08 -25.63 -36.87
CA SER A 48 -5.14 -24.66 -36.56
C SER A 48 -5.87 -25.03 -35.28
N TYR A 49 -6.09 -24.07 -34.39
CA TYR A 49 -6.86 -24.26 -33.16
C TYR A 49 -7.62 -23.00 -32.79
N ALA A 50 -8.92 -23.13 -32.51
CA ALA A 50 -9.80 -22.02 -32.16
C ALA A 50 -9.60 -20.77 -33.04
N GLY A 51 -9.52 -20.94 -34.37
CA GLY A 51 -9.34 -19.84 -35.33
C GLY A 51 -7.94 -19.19 -35.39
N TYR A 52 -6.94 -19.73 -34.70
CA TYR A 52 -5.53 -19.38 -34.84
C TYR A 52 -4.79 -20.42 -35.68
N SER A 53 -3.70 -20.03 -36.33
CA SER A 53 -2.89 -20.90 -37.19
C SER A 53 -1.41 -20.85 -36.76
N PHE A 54 -0.88 -21.97 -36.31
CA PHE A 54 0.47 -22.12 -35.81
C PHE A 54 1.35 -22.83 -36.84
N THR A 55 2.52 -22.26 -37.14
CA THR A 55 3.56 -22.89 -37.98
C THR A 55 4.49 -23.69 -37.08
N VAL A 56 4.38 -25.01 -37.13
CA VAL A 56 5.06 -25.96 -36.24
C VAL A 56 6.04 -26.82 -37.07
N PRO A 57 7.21 -27.22 -36.53
CA PRO A 57 8.06 -28.18 -37.22
C PRO A 57 7.30 -29.46 -37.59
N ALA A 58 7.45 -29.92 -38.84
CA ALA A 58 6.64 -31.00 -39.39
C ALA A 58 6.79 -32.33 -38.63
N GLN A 59 7.96 -32.53 -38.00
CA GLN A 59 8.32 -33.71 -37.21
C GLN A 59 7.74 -33.72 -35.78
N TRP A 60 7.25 -32.59 -35.27
CA TRP A 60 6.65 -32.57 -33.93
C TRP A 60 5.27 -33.23 -33.97
N PRO A 61 4.98 -34.24 -33.14
CA PRO A 61 3.62 -34.76 -33.01
C PRO A 61 2.64 -33.66 -32.56
N VAL A 62 1.44 -33.69 -33.12
CA VAL A 62 0.31 -32.84 -32.71
C VAL A 62 -0.71 -33.79 -32.10
N ILE A 63 -0.99 -33.60 -30.81
CA ILE A 63 -1.71 -34.54 -29.96
C ILE A 63 -2.96 -33.82 -29.45
N ASP A 64 -4.14 -34.33 -29.80
CA ASP A 64 -5.39 -33.81 -29.25
C ASP A 64 -5.65 -34.45 -27.89
N VAL A 65 -5.43 -33.69 -26.81
CA VAL A 65 -5.62 -34.14 -25.44
C VAL A 65 -7.07 -34.05 -24.98
N ALA A 66 -7.94 -33.37 -25.74
CA ALA A 66 -9.38 -33.39 -25.50
C ALA A 66 -10.02 -34.69 -26.05
N ALA A 67 -9.44 -35.29 -27.09
CA ALA A 67 -9.90 -36.56 -27.65
C ALA A 67 -9.61 -37.76 -26.74
N ASP A 68 -8.47 -37.75 -26.04
CA ASP A 68 -8.14 -38.73 -25.00
C ASP A 68 -7.65 -38.01 -23.73
N PRO A 69 -8.55 -37.79 -22.75
CA PRO A 69 -8.23 -37.03 -21.54
C PRO A 69 -7.26 -37.75 -20.61
N THR A 70 -6.92 -39.01 -20.86
CA THR A 70 -5.91 -39.75 -20.09
C THR A 70 -4.48 -39.52 -20.60
N THR A 71 -4.33 -38.86 -21.75
CA THR A 71 -3.04 -38.56 -22.37
C THR A 71 -2.18 -37.66 -21.49
N CYS A 72 -0.97 -38.11 -21.16
CA CYS A 72 -0.02 -37.30 -20.40
C CYS A 72 0.58 -36.17 -21.25
N VAL A 73 0.43 -34.93 -20.76
CA VAL A 73 1.15 -33.77 -21.28
C VAL A 73 2.60 -33.82 -20.80
N ARG A 74 3.50 -34.10 -21.74
CA ARG A 74 4.94 -34.26 -21.52
C ARG A 74 5.74 -33.13 -22.16
N PHE A 75 6.54 -32.45 -21.35
CA PHE A 75 7.46 -31.39 -21.75
C PHE A 75 8.89 -31.89 -21.96
N ASP A 76 9.18 -33.17 -21.71
CA ASP A 76 10.49 -33.79 -21.98
C ASP A 76 10.64 -34.26 -23.44
N GLN A 77 9.60 -34.09 -24.26
CA GLN A 77 9.59 -34.43 -25.69
C GLN A 77 9.02 -33.28 -26.52
N HIS A 78 9.50 -33.14 -27.76
CA HIS A 78 8.95 -32.17 -28.70
C HIS A 78 7.52 -32.54 -29.09
N ALA A 79 6.54 -31.69 -28.81
CA ALA A 79 5.12 -31.95 -29.13
C ALA A 79 4.27 -30.66 -29.09
N VAL A 80 3.15 -30.68 -29.82
CA VAL A 80 2.04 -29.72 -29.65
C VAL A 80 0.82 -30.45 -29.13
N TYR A 81 0.31 -30.07 -27.97
CA TYR A 81 -0.91 -30.59 -27.38
C TYR A 81 -2.06 -29.61 -27.64
N LEU A 82 -3.19 -30.10 -28.14
CA LEU A 82 -4.39 -29.30 -28.45
C LEU A 82 -5.54 -29.70 -27.53
N GLY A 83 -6.23 -28.72 -26.97
CA GLY A 83 -7.37 -28.95 -26.07
C GLY A 83 -7.03 -28.79 -24.59
N ALA A 84 -8.05 -28.83 -23.74
CA ALA A 84 -7.87 -28.80 -22.29
C ALA A 84 -7.34 -30.16 -21.81
N PRO A 85 -6.16 -30.23 -21.16
CA PRO A 85 -5.66 -31.49 -20.62
C PRO A 85 -6.63 -32.06 -19.58
N GLY A 86 -6.84 -33.38 -19.61
CA GLY A 86 -7.70 -34.05 -18.64
C GLY A 86 -7.16 -33.98 -17.21
N ALA A 87 -8.05 -34.14 -16.24
CA ALA A 87 -7.72 -34.07 -14.81
C ALA A 87 -7.00 -35.34 -14.30
N ASP A 88 -7.23 -36.50 -14.90
CA ASP A 88 -6.67 -37.79 -14.47
C ASP A 88 -5.79 -38.40 -15.58
N GLN A 89 -4.65 -37.76 -15.85
CA GLN A 89 -3.69 -38.22 -16.87
C GLN A 89 -2.85 -39.40 -16.37
N VAL A 90 -2.52 -40.31 -17.28
CA VAL A 90 -1.61 -41.43 -17.02
C VAL A 90 -0.18 -40.99 -17.33
N CYS A 91 0.41 -40.25 -16.40
CA CYS A 91 1.78 -39.75 -16.51
C CYS A 91 2.79 -40.68 -15.82
N PRO A 92 3.91 -41.02 -16.47
CA PRO A 92 4.97 -41.75 -15.80
C PRO A 92 5.62 -40.90 -14.68
N SER A 93 5.93 -41.50 -13.52
CA SER A 93 6.45 -40.76 -12.36
C SER A 93 7.92 -40.35 -12.51
N HIS A 94 8.75 -41.15 -13.18
CA HIS A 94 10.19 -40.86 -13.39
C HIS A 94 10.51 -39.78 -14.45
N LEU A 95 9.53 -39.08 -15.00
CA LEU A 95 9.82 -38.11 -16.04
C LEU A 95 10.55 -36.89 -15.47
N ILE A 96 11.75 -36.65 -15.98
CA ILE A 96 12.52 -35.44 -15.73
C ILE A 96 13.02 -34.85 -17.04
N GLY A 97 13.06 -33.53 -17.08
CA GLY A 97 13.62 -32.79 -18.20
C GLY A 97 12.57 -31.97 -18.92
N ARG A 98 13.07 -31.09 -19.77
CA ARG A 98 12.26 -30.11 -20.47
C ARG A 98 12.90 -29.81 -21.82
N THR A 99 12.06 -29.73 -22.84
CA THR A 99 12.38 -29.37 -24.21
C THR A 99 11.31 -28.44 -24.76
N GLU A 100 11.47 -28.03 -26.01
CA GLU A 100 10.48 -27.26 -26.74
C GLU A 100 9.19 -28.07 -26.94
N ALA A 101 8.13 -27.69 -26.22
CA ALA A 101 6.81 -28.30 -26.30
C ALA A 101 5.74 -27.26 -25.98
N ILE A 102 4.54 -27.42 -26.53
CA ILE A 102 3.48 -26.40 -26.47
C ILE A 102 2.13 -27.05 -26.15
N VAL A 103 1.40 -26.53 -25.18
CA VAL A 103 -0.01 -26.84 -24.94
C VAL A 103 -0.83 -25.64 -25.37
N ILE A 104 -1.85 -25.88 -26.21
CA ILE A 104 -2.80 -24.87 -26.69
C ILE A 104 -4.19 -25.30 -26.22
N ALA A 105 -4.66 -24.69 -25.15
CA ALA A 105 -5.90 -25.01 -24.48
C ALA A 105 -6.94 -23.90 -24.69
N PRO A 106 -8.25 -24.19 -24.53
CA PRO A 106 -9.24 -23.11 -24.45
C PRO A 106 -8.98 -22.24 -23.22
N ASP A 107 -9.20 -20.93 -23.34
CA ASP A 107 -9.20 -20.02 -22.19
C ASP A 107 -10.60 -19.96 -21.58
N ASP A 108 -10.70 -20.16 -20.26
CA ASP A 108 -11.96 -20.16 -19.51
C ASP A 108 -12.42 -18.75 -19.09
N GLY A 109 -11.68 -17.72 -19.51
CA GLY A 109 -11.99 -16.31 -19.24
C GLY A 109 -11.63 -15.83 -17.83
N SER A 110 -10.97 -16.66 -17.01
CA SER A 110 -10.66 -16.37 -15.61
C SER A 110 -9.60 -15.28 -15.39
N THR A 111 -8.78 -14.94 -16.39
CA THR A 111 -7.63 -14.02 -16.22
C THR A 111 -7.78 -12.63 -16.87
N GLY A 112 -8.94 -12.28 -17.43
CA GLY A 112 -9.33 -10.90 -17.77
C GLY A 112 -8.45 -10.09 -18.75
N GLY A 113 -7.36 -10.64 -19.30
CA GLY A 113 -6.42 -9.91 -20.15
C GLY A 113 -5.64 -10.79 -21.12
N SER A 114 -5.29 -10.23 -22.28
CA SER A 114 -4.37 -10.85 -23.24
C SER A 114 -2.94 -10.43 -22.96
N GLY A 115 -1.98 -11.36 -23.03
CA GLY A 115 -0.57 -11.06 -22.75
C GLY A 115 0.32 -12.29 -22.74
N THR A 116 1.63 -12.06 -22.77
CA THR A 116 2.69 -13.08 -22.77
C THR A 116 3.62 -12.87 -21.59
N ILE A 117 3.85 -13.91 -20.81
CA ILE A 117 4.78 -13.93 -19.67
C ILE A 117 5.85 -14.97 -19.96
N ASP A 118 7.12 -14.56 -19.91
CA ASP A 118 8.29 -15.43 -20.07
C ASP A 118 9.02 -15.55 -18.73
N ASN A 119 8.92 -16.72 -18.09
CA ASN A 119 9.68 -17.04 -16.89
C ASN A 119 10.96 -17.79 -17.29
N ALA A 120 12.03 -17.01 -17.48
CA ALA A 120 13.31 -17.53 -17.95
C ALA A 120 14.00 -18.49 -16.97
N VAL A 121 13.70 -18.40 -15.66
CA VAL A 121 14.27 -19.32 -14.64
C VAL A 121 13.63 -20.70 -14.78
N SER A 122 12.31 -20.76 -14.96
CA SER A 122 11.56 -21.99 -15.19
C SER A 122 11.58 -22.47 -16.64
N GLN A 123 12.08 -21.67 -17.58
CA GLN A 123 12.06 -21.94 -19.02
C GLN A 123 10.64 -22.20 -19.55
N GLU A 124 9.70 -21.33 -19.19
CA GLU A 124 8.27 -21.45 -19.50
C GLU A 124 7.70 -20.11 -19.99
N ILE A 125 6.93 -20.16 -21.08
CA ILE A 125 6.18 -19.03 -21.63
C ILE A 125 4.71 -19.33 -21.50
N THR A 126 3.96 -18.42 -20.87
CA THR A 126 2.50 -18.47 -20.82
C THR A 126 1.92 -17.35 -21.67
N VAL A 127 1.01 -17.69 -22.58
CA VAL A 127 0.27 -16.72 -23.41
C VAL A 127 -1.21 -16.83 -23.09
N THR A 128 -1.88 -15.70 -22.90
CA THR A 128 -3.35 -15.63 -22.85
C THR A 128 -3.83 -14.77 -24.02
N ALA A 129 -4.79 -15.28 -24.78
CA ALA A 129 -5.38 -14.61 -25.93
C ALA A 129 -6.87 -14.96 -26.04
N PRO A 130 -7.69 -14.22 -26.81
CA PRO A 130 -9.11 -14.53 -26.94
C PRO A 130 -9.33 -16.00 -27.35
N ARG A 131 -10.05 -16.76 -26.52
CA ARG A 131 -10.39 -18.19 -26.68
C ARG A 131 -9.26 -19.19 -26.44
N ILE A 132 -8.01 -18.76 -26.25
CA ILE A 132 -6.89 -19.71 -26.05
C ILE A 132 -5.93 -19.30 -24.94
N ARG A 133 -5.39 -20.30 -24.25
CA ARG A 133 -4.23 -20.21 -23.36
C ARG A 133 -3.13 -21.12 -23.89
N ILE A 134 -1.90 -20.61 -23.92
CA ILE A 134 -0.73 -21.36 -24.35
C ILE A 134 0.22 -21.51 -23.17
N THR A 135 0.67 -22.73 -22.91
CA THR A 135 1.82 -23.01 -22.04
C THR A 135 2.89 -23.65 -22.89
N ALA A 136 4.05 -23.00 -22.99
CA ALA A 136 5.14 -23.47 -23.81
C ALA A 136 6.44 -23.55 -23.01
N THR A 137 7.21 -24.62 -23.22
CA THR A 137 8.46 -24.88 -22.52
C THR A 137 9.65 -24.86 -23.47
N TYR A 138 10.89 -24.75 -22.97
CA TYR A 138 12.08 -24.84 -23.80
C TYR A 138 13.31 -25.35 -23.01
N ALA A 139 14.29 -26.00 -23.67
CA ALA A 139 15.50 -26.51 -22.99
C ALA A 139 16.62 -25.46 -22.86
N GLU A 140 16.79 -24.63 -23.90
CA GLU A 140 17.78 -23.54 -24.01
C GLU A 140 17.10 -22.32 -24.65
N ALA A 141 17.77 -21.16 -24.79
CA ALA A 141 17.18 -19.92 -25.33
C ALA A 141 16.72 -20.09 -26.79
N SER A 142 15.56 -20.71 -26.97
CA SER A 142 15.13 -21.25 -28.25
C SER A 142 14.27 -20.24 -29.00
N PRO A 143 14.61 -19.91 -30.26
CA PRO A 143 13.73 -19.15 -31.12
C PRO A 143 12.53 -19.98 -31.62
N VAL A 144 12.54 -21.31 -31.50
CA VAL A 144 11.53 -22.18 -32.13
C VAL A 144 10.15 -22.04 -31.48
N VAL A 145 10.05 -22.10 -30.16
CA VAL A 145 8.76 -21.92 -29.46
C VAL A 145 8.23 -20.50 -29.67
N ARG A 146 9.12 -19.51 -29.68
CA ARG A 146 8.76 -18.12 -29.94
C ARG A 146 8.27 -17.94 -31.38
N SER A 147 8.92 -18.56 -32.38
CA SER A 147 8.46 -18.49 -33.77
C SER A 147 7.12 -19.19 -33.97
N ILE A 148 6.84 -20.29 -33.26
CA ILE A 148 5.52 -20.94 -33.27
C ILE A 148 4.45 -20.00 -32.71
N ILE A 149 4.72 -19.35 -31.56
CA ILE A 149 3.78 -18.38 -30.95
C ILE A 149 3.56 -17.18 -31.88
N ASP A 150 4.63 -16.61 -32.44
CA ASP A 150 4.59 -15.44 -33.32
C ASP A 150 3.82 -15.74 -34.63
N SER A 151 3.92 -16.97 -35.15
CA SER A 151 3.25 -17.37 -36.39
C SER A 151 1.72 -17.32 -36.33
N ALA A 152 1.15 -17.40 -35.14
CA ALA A 152 -0.30 -17.35 -34.93
C ALA A 152 -0.89 -15.94 -34.96
N ALA A 153 -0.10 -14.92 -35.31
CA ALA A 153 -0.51 -13.51 -35.29
C ALA A 153 -1.18 -13.12 -33.96
N LEU A 154 -0.76 -13.77 -32.88
CA LEU A 154 -1.14 -13.44 -31.52
C LEU A 154 -0.57 -12.04 -31.19
N PRO A 155 -1.18 -11.28 -30.26
CA PRO A 155 -0.67 -9.97 -29.88
C PRO A 155 0.84 -10.08 -29.62
N SER A 156 1.66 -9.45 -30.45
CA SER A 156 3.11 -9.58 -30.31
C SER A 156 3.51 -9.11 -28.92
N ALA A 157 4.29 -9.92 -28.20
CA ALA A 157 4.99 -9.41 -27.04
C ALA A 157 5.82 -8.21 -27.53
N SER A 158 5.50 -7.01 -27.04
CA SER A 158 6.26 -5.82 -27.40
C SER A 158 7.72 -6.07 -27.04
N ARG A 159 8.61 -6.18 -28.03
CA ARG A 159 10.07 -6.16 -27.80
C ARG A 159 10.47 -4.72 -27.51
N ARG A 160 10.13 -4.24 -26.32
CA ARG A 160 10.77 -3.08 -25.69
C ARG A 160 11.98 -3.60 -24.91
N PRO A 161 13.15 -2.92 -24.89
CA PRO A 161 14.07 -3.11 -23.76
C PRO A 161 13.23 -2.91 -22.50
N VAL A 162 13.30 -3.82 -21.52
CA VAL A 162 12.30 -3.94 -20.45
C VAL A 162 12.12 -2.61 -19.70
N VAL A 163 11.18 -1.81 -20.19
CA VAL A 163 10.51 -0.71 -19.54
C VAL A 163 9.08 -1.25 -19.45
N ALA A 164 8.73 -1.71 -18.25
CA ALA A 164 7.49 -2.42 -17.97
C ALA A 164 6.27 -1.64 -18.52
N PRO A 165 5.37 -2.28 -19.29
CA PRO A 165 4.12 -1.66 -19.65
C PRO A 165 3.26 -1.50 -18.39
N ARG A 166 2.60 -0.33 -18.29
CA ARG A 166 1.52 -0.03 -17.36
C ARG A 166 0.38 -1.01 -17.61
N ALA A 167 0.38 -2.14 -16.90
CA ALA A 167 -0.79 -2.99 -16.79
C ALA A 167 -1.82 -2.26 -15.93
N ALA A 168 -3.02 -2.04 -16.47
CA ALA A 168 -4.17 -1.77 -15.64
C ALA A 168 -4.35 -3.00 -14.73
N ALA A 169 -4.07 -2.84 -13.43
CA ALA A 169 -4.26 -3.89 -12.46
C ALA A 169 -5.76 -4.10 -12.28
N VAL A 170 -6.31 -5.11 -12.94
CA VAL A 170 -7.43 -5.84 -12.35
C VAL A 170 -6.85 -6.53 -11.10
N PRO A 171 -7.42 -6.36 -9.90
CA PRO A 171 -6.92 -7.04 -8.72
C PRO A 171 -7.13 -8.54 -8.92
N GLN A 172 -6.09 -9.26 -9.33
CA GLN A 172 -6.09 -10.70 -9.23
C GLN A 172 -5.97 -11.02 -7.74
N GLN A 173 -7.08 -11.47 -7.17
CA GLN A 173 -7.21 -11.81 -5.76
C GLN A 173 -6.08 -12.79 -5.40
N ALA A 174 -5.17 -12.36 -4.51
CA ALA A 174 -4.10 -13.22 -4.04
C ALA A 174 -4.70 -14.49 -3.43
N ALA A 175 -4.12 -15.64 -3.74
CA ALA A 175 -4.54 -16.92 -3.16
C ALA A 175 -4.52 -16.82 -1.64
N ALA A 176 -5.62 -17.19 -0.98
CA ALA A 176 -5.64 -17.30 0.47
C ALA A 176 -4.58 -18.32 0.94
N ALA A 177 -3.84 -17.97 1.98
CA ALA A 177 -2.80 -18.83 2.53
C ALA A 177 -3.41 -20.11 3.12
N ILE A 178 -2.77 -21.26 2.88
CA ILE A 178 -3.15 -22.50 3.55
C ILE A 178 -2.66 -22.53 5.00
N ALA A 179 -3.24 -23.42 5.81
CA ALA A 179 -2.90 -23.55 7.23
C ALA A 179 -1.38 -23.75 7.44
N GLN A 180 -0.84 -23.10 8.47
CA GLN A 180 0.53 -23.34 8.92
C GLN A 180 0.70 -24.83 9.27
N GLY A 181 1.88 -25.37 9.00
CA GLY A 181 2.14 -26.81 9.17
C GLY A 181 1.62 -27.71 8.04
N SER A 182 1.02 -27.19 6.96
CA SER A 182 0.60 -28.00 5.80
C SER A 182 1.76 -28.73 5.09
N THR A 183 3.02 -28.36 5.36
CA THR A 183 4.23 -29.06 4.90
C THR A 183 4.95 -29.86 6.00
N ASN A 184 4.36 -29.98 7.19
CA ASN A 184 4.82 -30.84 8.28
C ASN A 184 3.95 -32.09 8.35
N TYR A 185 4.57 -33.27 8.37
CA TYR A 185 3.87 -34.55 8.50
C TYR A 185 4.83 -35.67 8.89
N THR A 186 4.32 -36.64 9.65
CA THR A 186 5.00 -37.91 9.92
C THR A 186 4.11 -39.06 9.45
N GLY A 187 4.61 -39.88 8.52
CA GLY A 187 3.90 -41.02 7.96
C GLY A 187 4.09 -41.17 6.44
N LYS A 188 3.21 -41.96 5.81
CA LYS A 188 3.31 -42.25 4.38
C LYS A 188 2.84 -41.07 3.52
N GLY A 189 3.67 -40.71 2.56
CA GLY A 189 3.32 -39.84 1.45
C GLY A 189 3.64 -40.50 0.11
N PHE A 190 3.33 -39.79 -0.97
CA PHE A 190 3.76 -40.16 -2.31
C PHE A 190 4.01 -38.90 -3.13
N ASP A 191 4.66 -39.02 -4.27
CA ASP A 191 4.68 -37.97 -5.27
C ASP A 191 4.27 -38.56 -6.63
N ALA A 192 3.73 -37.69 -7.50
CA ALA A 192 3.25 -38.06 -8.82
C ALA A 192 3.56 -36.93 -9.79
N CYS A 193 3.84 -37.29 -11.05
CA CYS A 193 4.31 -36.33 -12.04
C CYS A 193 3.31 -35.18 -12.28
N THR A 194 2.01 -35.48 -12.30
CA THR A 194 0.93 -34.49 -12.36
C THR A 194 0.16 -34.49 -11.05
N ALA A 195 -0.14 -33.29 -10.52
CA ALA A 195 -1.03 -33.14 -9.37
C ALA A 195 -2.36 -33.87 -9.63
N PRO A 196 -2.80 -34.83 -8.78
CA PRO A 196 -4.00 -35.61 -9.06
C PRO A 196 -5.30 -34.80 -8.97
N SER A 197 -6.39 -35.26 -9.59
CA SER A 197 -7.69 -34.60 -9.46
C SER A 197 -8.23 -34.63 -8.03
N SER A 198 -9.08 -33.68 -7.65
CA SER A 198 -9.71 -33.67 -6.32
C SER A 198 -10.56 -34.93 -6.06
N SER A 199 -11.18 -35.51 -7.09
CA SER A 199 -11.90 -36.79 -6.98
C SER A 199 -10.97 -37.93 -6.61
N LEU A 200 -9.83 -38.05 -7.30
CA LEU A 200 -8.82 -39.07 -7.00
C LEU A 200 -8.26 -38.86 -5.60
N MET A 201 -7.89 -37.62 -5.24
CA MET A 201 -7.38 -37.28 -3.91
C MET A 201 -8.36 -37.65 -2.81
N ASN A 202 -9.67 -37.41 -3.00
CA ASN A 202 -10.69 -37.81 -2.03
C ASN A 202 -10.79 -39.34 -1.88
N ALA A 203 -10.80 -40.08 -2.99
CA ALA A 203 -10.83 -41.54 -2.97
C ALA A 203 -9.60 -42.13 -2.28
N TRP A 204 -8.41 -41.63 -2.63
CA TRP A 204 -7.14 -42.05 -2.02
C TRP A 204 -7.05 -41.65 -0.55
N ARG A 205 -7.63 -40.52 -0.15
CA ARG A 205 -7.66 -40.13 1.27
C ARG A 205 -8.41 -41.14 2.13
N ASN A 206 -9.50 -41.70 1.59
CA ASN A 206 -10.35 -42.67 2.27
C ASN A 206 -9.73 -44.08 2.26
N ASP A 207 -9.22 -44.51 1.11
CA ASP A 207 -8.91 -45.92 0.87
C ASP A 207 -7.41 -46.26 0.90
N SER A 208 -6.53 -45.26 0.86
CA SER A 208 -5.07 -45.45 0.88
C SER A 208 -4.45 -45.10 2.25
N PRO A 209 -3.23 -45.60 2.54
CA PRO A 209 -2.51 -45.25 3.76
C PRO A 209 -1.79 -43.88 3.69
N TYR A 210 -1.93 -43.15 2.59
CA TYR A 210 -1.20 -41.89 2.35
C TYR A 210 -1.92 -40.67 2.91
N ARG A 211 -1.16 -39.72 3.46
CA ARG A 211 -1.69 -38.41 3.92
C ARG A 211 -0.85 -37.22 3.47
N ALA A 212 0.26 -37.45 2.77
CA ALA A 212 1.07 -36.42 2.15
C ALA A 212 1.24 -36.66 0.65
N VAL A 213 1.33 -35.58 -0.13
CA VAL A 213 1.53 -35.61 -1.59
C VAL A 213 2.63 -34.64 -2.02
N GLY A 214 3.57 -35.11 -2.83
CA GLY A 214 4.55 -34.28 -3.51
C GLY A 214 3.95 -33.70 -4.78
N VAL A 215 4.08 -32.38 -4.95
CA VAL A 215 3.55 -31.64 -6.09
C VAL A 215 4.64 -30.77 -6.71
N TYR A 216 4.80 -30.86 -8.03
CA TYR A 216 5.84 -30.15 -8.75
C TYR A 216 5.44 -28.70 -9.07
N ILE A 217 5.82 -27.78 -8.21
CA ILE A 217 5.41 -26.38 -8.25
C ILE A 217 6.11 -25.56 -9.34
N GLY A 218 7.27 -26.00 -9.83
CA GLY A 218 8.01 -25.29 -10.86
C GLY A 218 9.39 -25.88 -11.17
N GLY A 219 10.18 -25.10 -11.91
CA GLY A 219 11.56 -25.41 -12.27
C GLY A 219 11.75 -25.82 -13.73
N SER A 220 12.96 -25.54 -14.23
CA SER A 220 13.36 -25.72 -15.64
C SER A 220 13.44 -27.16 -16.12
N LYS A 221 13.21 -28.14 -15.24
CA LYS A 221 13.20 -29.57 -15.56
C LYS A 221 11.90 -30.25 -15.12
N ARG A 222 10.86 -29.49 -14.77
CA ARG A 222 9.50 -30.02 -14.56
C ARG A 222 8.94 -30.58 -15.87
N ALA A 223 8.79 -31.90 -15.93
CA ALA A 223 8.48 -32.64 -17.15
C ALA A 223 6.98 -32.78 -17.46
N CYS A 224 6.10 -32.84 -16.46
CA CYS A 224 4.67 -33.00 -16.70
C CYS A 224 3.90 -31.67 -16.61
N GLY A 225 2.82 -31.60 -17.39
CA GLY A 225 1.76 -30.60 -17.22
C GLY A 225 1.11 -30.69 -15.83
N GLN A 226 0.72 -29.54 -15.29
CA GLN A 226 0.08 -29.42 -13.98
C GLN A 226 -1.35 -28.83 -14.06
N PRO A 227 -2.28 -29.44 -14.81
CA PRO A 227 -3.61 -28.86 -15.03
C PRO A 227 -4.44 -28.69 -13.74
N ASN A 228 -4.22 -29.54 -12.73
CA ASN A 228 -4.97 -29.47 -11.47
C ASN A 228 -4.32 -28.56 -10.42
N LEU A 229 -3.01 -28.26 -10.55
CA LEU A 229 -2.25 -27.56 -9.50
C LEU A 229 -2.58 -26.07 -9.52
N THR A 230 -3.62 -25.71 -8.77
CA THR A 230 -4.09 -24.35 -8.58
C THR A 230 -4.15 -24.02 -7.09
N SER A 231 -4.19 -22.74 -6.73
CA SER A 231 -4.38 -22.33 -5.33
C SER A 231 -5.68 -22.88 -4.73
N ALA A 232 -6.76 -22.92 -5.51
CA ALA A 232 -8.03 -23.50 -5.10
C ALA A 232 -7.91 -25.01 -4.82
N TRP A 233 -7.19 -25.75 -5.67
CA TRP A 233 -6.93 -27.18 -5.43
C TRP A 233 -6.08 -27.39 -4.19
N VAL A 234 -5.01 -26.60 -4.00
CA VAL A 234 -4.13 -26.70 -2.82
C VAL A 234 -4.92 -26.44 -1.54
N GLN A 235 -5.76 -25.40 -1.52
CA GLN A 235 -6.66 -25.11 -0.39
C GLN A 235 -7.64 -26.26 -0.14
N GLN A 236 -8.26 -26.79 -1.19
CA GLN A 236 -9.21 -27.90 -1.06
C GLN A 236 -8.54 -29.14 -0.47
N GLN A 237 -7.35 -29.51 -0.96
CA GLN A 237 -6.63 -30.68 -0.45
C GLN A 237 -6.10 -30.47 0.97
N ALA A 238 -5.61 -29.26 1.29
CA ALA A 238 -5.21 -28.89 2.64
C ALA A 238 -6.40 -29.02 3.62
N ALA A 239 -7.58 -28.52 3.24
CA ALA A 239 -8.80 -28.63 4.03
C ALA A 239 -9.30 -30.09 4.18
N ALA A 240 -9.06 -30.94 3.18
CA ALA A 240 -9.27 -32.39 3.28
C ALA A 240 -8.21 -33.10 4.16
N GLY A 241 -7.24 -32.33 4.67
CA GLY A 241 -6.20 -32.76 5.60
C GLY A 241 -4.96 -33.34 4.93
N TRP A 242 -4.77 -33.16 3.62
CA TRP A 242 -3.54 -33.53 2.93
C TRP A 242 -2.38 -32.61 3.33
N HIS A 243 -1.20 -33.19 3.46
CA HIS A 243 0.06 -32.47 3.62
C HIS A 243 0.83 -32.46 2.31
N PHE A 244 1.74 -31.49 2.13
CA PHE A 244 2.40 -31.27 0.84
C PHE A 244 3.92 -31.35 0.93
N LEU A 245 4.53 -31.85 -0.14
CA LEU A 245 5.94 -31.63 -0.46
C LEU A 245 5.98 -30.77 -1.74
N PRO A 246 6.10 -29.44 -1.64
CA PRO A 246 6.31 -28.57 -2.80
C PRO A 246 7.69 -28.83 -3.42
N LEU A 247 7.72 -29.54 -4.55
CA LEU A 247 8.93 -29.96 -5.26
C LEU A 247 9.26 -28.99 -6.39
N TYR A 248 10.51 -28.53 -6.44
CA TYR A 248 11.02 -27.62 -7.46
C TYR A 248 12.15 -28.29 -8.26
N VAL A 249 11.89 -28.62 -9.53
CA VAL A 249 12.84 -29.35 -10.39
C VAL A 249 13.59 -28.39 -11.28
N GLY A 250 14.65 -27.81 -10.73
CA GLY A 250 15.47 -26.79 -11.38
C GLY A 250 16.59 -27.35 -12.26
N VAL A 251 17.62 -26.52 -12.47
CA VAL A 251 18.84 -26.90 -13.18
C VAL A 251 19.57 -28.06 -12.49
N GLN A 252 19.99 -29.05 -13.26
CA GLN A 252 20.66 -30.25 -12.76
C GLN A 252 22.19 -30.13 -12.85
N ALA A 253 22.90 -30.98 -12.11
CA ALA A 253 24.33 -30.87 -11.81
C ALA A 253 25.23 -30.59 -13.04
N ASP A 254 24.99 -31.25 -14.16
CA ASP A 254 25.77 -31.12 -15.41
C ASP A 254 25.56 -29.78 -16.14
N ARG A 255 24.47 -29.06 -15.80
CA ARG A 255 24.08 -27.78 -16.41
C ARG A 255 24.22 -26.58 -15.47
N ILE A 256 24.72 -26.78 -14.25
CA ILE A 256 25.04 -25.67 -13.35
C ILE A 256 26.34 -24.99 -13.83
N SER A 257 26.22 -23.75 -14.26
CA SER A 257 27.33 -22.92 -14.75
C SER A 257 27.68 -21.77 -13.81
N SER A 258 26.72 -21.33 -12.97
CA SER A 258 26.91 -20.30 -11.95
C SER A 258 26.19 -20.72 -10.65
N PRO A 259 26.82 -21.58 -9.83
CA PRO A 259 26.16 -22.25 -8.70
C PRO A 259 25.39 -21.30 -7.77
N VAL A 260 26.05 -20.23 -7.32
CA VAL A 260 25.45 -19.31 -6.34
C VAL A 260 24.30 -18.52 -6.95
N ALA A 261 24.48 -17.97 -8.16
CA ALA A 261 23.44 -17.18 -8.82
C ALA A 261 22.23 -18.03 -9.19
N GLN A 262 22.46 -19.22 -9.75
CA GLN A 262 21.39 -20.15 -10.14
C GLN A 262 20.68 -20.75 -8.92
N GLY A 263 21.38 -20.98 -7.80
CA GLY A 263 20.77 -21.41 -6.55
C GLY A 263 19.83 -20.36 -5.98
N ARG A 264 20.26 -19.09 -5.97
CA ARG A 264 19.42 -17.95 -5.53
C ARG A 264 18.21 -17.75 -6.44
N SER A 265 18.40 -17.71 -7.76
CA SER A 265 17.29 -17.50 -8.69
C SER A 265 16.27 -18.65 -8.65
N SER A 266 16.74 -19.89 -8.48
CA SER A 266 15.86 -21.04 -8.28
C SER A 266 15.04 -20.89 -7.00
N ALA A 267 15.66 -20.49 -5.89
CA ALA A 267 14.97 -20.28 -4.62
C ALA A 267 13.93 -19.15 -4.72
N ASP A 268 14.26 -18.09 -5.46
CA ASP A 268 13.35 -16.99 -5.69
C ASP A 268 12.13 -17.40 -6.53
N ASP A 269 12.34 -18.18 -7.59
CA ASP A 269 11.26 -18.72 -8.41
C ASP A 269 10.39 -19.69 -7.61
N ALA A 270 11.00 -20.64 -6.90
CA ALA A 270 10.29 -21.60 -6.06
C ALA A 270 9.41 -20.91 -5.00
N ALA A 271 9.93 -19.87 -4.33
CA ALA A 271 9.16 -19.09 -3.37
C ALA A 271 8.00 -18.32 -4.02
N ASN A 272 8.16 -17.85 -5.25
CA ASN A 272 7.09 -17.17 -6.00
C ASN A 272 5.99 -18.15 -6.44
N GLN A 273 6.38 -19.33 -6.95
CA GLN A 273 5.46 -20.41 -7.33
C GLN A 273 4.72 -20.98 -6.11
N ALA A 274 5.41 -21.12 -4.98
CA ALA A 274 4.81 -21.53 -3.72
C ALA A 274 3.75 -20.51 -3.25
N ALA A 275 4.11 -19.22 -3.25
CA ALA A 275 3.21 -18.15 -2.84
C ALA A 275 1.95 -18.05 -3.74
N SER A 276 2.08 -18.23 -5.06
CA SER A 276 0.93 -18.19 -5.99
C SER A 276 -0.06 -19.32 -5.75
N LEU A 277 0.40 -20.44 -5.18
CA LEU A 277 -0.40 -21.60 -4.81
C LEU A 277 -0.94 -21.53 -3.36
N GLY A 278 -0.56 -20.50 -2.59
CA GLY A 278 -1.01 -20.30 -1.20
C GLY A 278 -0.09 -20.87 -0.12
N PHE A 279 1.09 -21.40 -0.48
CA PHE A 279 2.12 -21.77 0.48
C PHE A 279 2.84 -20.51 0.97
N GLY A 280 2.57 -20.09 2.21
CA GLY A 280 3.18 -18.90 2.80
C GLY A 280 4.55 -19.17 3.46
N PRO A 281 5.23 -18.11 3.94
CA PRO A 281 6.42 -18.23 4.78
C PRO A 281 6.22 -19.23 5.93
N GLY A 282 7.27 -19.98 6.24
CA GLY A 282 7.23 -21.14 7.14
C GLY A 282 7.06 -22.49 6.42
N SER A 283 6.52 -22.51 5.20
CA SER A 283 6.40 -23.74 4.40
C SER A 283 7.77 -24.29 3.98
N VAL A 284 7.86 -25.61 3.82
CA VAL A 284 9.07 -26.32 3.36
C VAL A 284 9.09 -26.40 1.84
N LEU A 285 10.18 -25.96 1.19
CA LEU A 285 10.37 -26.02 -0.26
C LEU A 285 11.52 -26.98 -0.60
N TYR A 286 11.25 -27.98 -1.44
CA TYR A 286 12.18 -29.05 -1.78
C TYR A 286 12.83 -28.76 -3.14
N TYR A 287 14.13 -28.51 -3.16
CA TYR A 287 14.89 -28.54 -4.41
C TYR A 287 15.12 -29.98 -4.84
N ASP A 288 14.79 -30.30 -6.08
CA ASP A 288 15.03 -31.61 -6.68
C ASP A 288 16.36 -31.62 -7.43
N MET A 289 17.37 -32.28 -6.84
CA MET A 289 18.70 -32.49 -7.41
C MET A 289 18.92 -33.98 -7.63
N GLU A 290 18.83 -34.41 -8.89
CA GLU A 290 18.99 -35.81 -9.29
C GLU A 290 20.38 -36.36 -9.02
N ASN A 291 20.50 -37.69 -9.11
CA ASN A 291 21.78 -38.37 -8.92
C ASN A 291 22.85 -37.84 -9.89
N TYR A 292 24.04 -37.55 -9.37
CA TYR A 292 25.14 -36.97 -10.15
C TYR A 292 26.49 -37.62 -9.82
N SER A 293 27.45 -37.52 -10.75
CA SER A 293 28.80 -38.05 -10.54
C SER A 293 29.61 -37.16 -9.59
N SER A 294 30.54 -37.73 -8.82
CA SER A 294 31.33 -36.99 -7.82
C SER A 294 32.13 -35.81 -8.39
N ALA A 295 32.32 -35.72 -9.71
CA ALA A 295 32.93 -34.58 -10.38
C ALA A 295 32.16 -33.27 -10.16
N TYR A 296 30.84 -33.33 -9.94
CA TYR A 296 29.98 -32.16 -9.74
C TYR A 296 29.81 -31.75 -8.27
N ARG A 297 30.41 -32.48 -7.32
CA ARG A 297 30.21 -32.27 -5.88
C ARG A 297 30.33 -30.81 -5.44
N GLY A 298 31.46 -30.16 -5.75
CA GLY A 298 31.71 -28.78 -5.32
C GLY A 298 30.71 -27.78 -5.91
N THR A 299 30.35 -27.98 -7.18
CA THR A 299 29.36 -27.19 -7.91
C THR A 299 27.98 -27.33 -7.28
N VAL A 300 27.53 -28.55 -7.02
CA VAL A 300 26.22 -28.84 -6.42
C VAL A 300 26.13 -28.36 -4.98
N LEU A 301 27.14 -28.61 -4.14
CA LEU A 301 27.13 -28.13 -2.74
C LEU A 301 27.07 -26.60 -2.66
N SER A 302 27.81 -25.91 -3.53
CA SER A 302 27.76 -24.43 -3.61
C SER A 302 26.38 -23.93 -4.06
N PHE A 303 25.76 -24.62 -5.02
CA PHE A 303 24.41 -24.32 -5.48
C PHE A 303 23.37 -24.52 -4.37
N LEU A 304 23.37 -25.69 -3.71
CA LEU A 304 22.39 -26.04 -2.67
C LEU A 304 22.55 -25.17 -1.41
N SER A 305 23.78 -24.76 -1.09
CA SER A 305 24.05 -23.78 -0.03
C SER A 305 23.42 -22.43 -0.37
N ALA A 306 23.55 -21.95 -1.60
CA ALA A 306 22.97 -20.68 -2.04
C ALA A 306 21.43 -20.74 -2.12
N TRP A 307 20.88 -21.86 -2.60
CA TRP A 307 19.45 -22.18 -2.53
C TRP A 307 18.95 -22.06 -1.09
N THR A 308 19.59 -22.77 -0.15
CA THR A 308 19.16 -22.80 1.24
C THR A 308 19.16 -21.42 1.88
N GLN A 309 20.26 -20.68 1.75
CA GLN A 309 20.36 -19.32 2.28
C GLN A 309 19.27 -18.41 1.71
N GLN A 310 18.97 -18.53 0.42
CA GLN A 310 17.95 -17.70 -0.21
C GLN A 310 16.54 -18.12 0.20
N VAL A 311 16.22 -19.41 0.29
CA VAL A 311 14.93 -19.90 0.80
C VAL A 311 14.68 -19.37 2.22
N HIS A 312 15.70 -19.42 3.09
CA HIS A 312 15.64 -18.82 4.43
C HIS A 312 15.42 -17.31 4.38
N ALA A 313 16.14 -16.59 3.51
CA ALA A 313 15.97 -15.14 3.32
C ALA A 313 14.55 -14.77 2.83
N ARG A 314 13.91 -15.67 2.07
CA ARG A 314 12.51 -15.54 1.62
C ARG A 314 11.48 -15.96 2.68
N GLY A 315 11.92 -16.39 3.86
CA GLY A 315 11.06 -16.76 4.99
C GLY A 315 10.52 -18.19 4.96
N TYR A 316 11.03 -19.04 4.08
CA TYR A 316 10.64 -20.45 3.94
C TYR A 316 11.68 -21.37 4.60
N LYS A 317 11.34 -22.65 4.72
CA LYS A 317 12.27 -23.71 5.13
C LYS A 317 12.83 -24.41 3.89
N SER A 318 14.13 -24.66 3.88
CA SER A 318 14.83 -25.30 2.78
C SER A 318 14.83 -26.81 2.94
N ALA A 319 14.51 -27.52 1.87
CA ALA A 319 14.71 -28.95 1.76
C ALA A 319 15.41 -29.33 0.45
N VAL A 320 16.09 -30.48 0.45
CA VAL A 320 16.75 -31.02 -0.73
C VAL A 320 16.38 -32.47 -0.93
N TYR A 321 15.84 -32.78 -2.10
CA TYR A 321 15.75 -34.14 -2.64
C TYR A 321 17.03 -34.51 -3.38
N SER A 322 17.60 -35.67 -3.07
CA SER A 322 18.68 -36.27 -3.87
C SER A 322 18.91 -37.76 -3.53
N SER A 323 19.76 -38.41 -4.31
CA SER A 323 20.20 -39.79 -4.13
C SER A 323 21.03 -39.97 -2.84
N SER A 324 20.78 -41.06 -2.10
CA SER A 324 21.59 -41.49 -0.96
C SER A 324 23.06 -41.73 -1.33
N SER A 325 23.34 -41.98 -2.60
CA SER A 325 24.69 -42.23 -3.11
C SER A 325 25.37 -40.99 -3.72
N SER A 326 24.70 -39.84 -3.83
CA SER A 326 25.31 -38.59 -4.28
C SER A 326 25.00 -37.42 -3.35
N GLY A 327 23.96 -36.61 -3.63
CA GLY A 327 23.72 -35.32 -3.01
C GLY A 327 23.49 -35.39 -1.52
N ILE A 328 22.73 -36.38 -1.05
CA ILE A 328 22.49 -36.54 0.39
C ILE A 328 23.77 -36.96 1.13
N ARG A 329 24.54 -37.89 0.55
CA ARG A 329 25.85 -38.28 1.09
C ARG A 329 26.84 -37.12 1.08
N ASP A 330 26.84 -36.30 0.03
CA ASP A 330 27.71 -35.15 -0.08
C ASP A 330 27.34 -34.07 0.95
N LEU A 331 26.05 -33.78 1.16
CA LEU A 331 25.58 -32.88 2.22
C LEU A 331 26.01 -33.39 3.59
N ALA A 332 25.76 -34.67 3.91
CA ALA A 332 26.12 -35.27 5.18
C ALA A 332 27.63 -35.23 5.48
N ASN A 333 28.46 -35.43 4.46
CA ASN A 333 29.92 -35.39 4.60
C ASN A 333 30.50 -33.96 4.68
N ASN A 334 29.71 -32.93 4.39
CA ASN A 334 30.18 -31.53 4.31
C ASN A 334 29.32 -30.56 5.16
N VAL A 335 28.66 -31.07 6.20
CA VAL A 335 27.75 -30.29 7.08
C VAL A 335 28.37 -29.05 7.72
N SER A 336 29.69 -29.01 7.88
CA SER A 336 30.43 -27.86 8.45
C SER A 336 30.88 -26.83 7.41
N GLY A 337 30.87 -27.17 6.12
CA GLY A 337 31.45 -26.34 5.05
C GLY A 337 30.43 -25.53 4.24
N TYR A 338 29.15 -25.81 4.37
CA TYR A 338 28.08 -25.22 3.56
C TYR A 338 26.82 -24.96 4.41
N ALA A 339 25.94 -24.07 3.94
CA ALA A 339 24.61 -23.95 4.54
C ALA A 339 23.79 -25.21 4.23
N MET A 340 23.33 -25.87 5.30
CA MET A 340 22.58 -27.13 5.21
C MET A 340 21.07 -26.87 5.11
N PRO A 341 20.33 -27.63 4.30
CA PRO A 341 18.87 -27.56 4.28
C PRO A 341 18.29 -27.96 5.65
N ASP A 342 17.10 -27.47 5.98
CA ASP A 342 16.38 -27.84 7.20
C ASP A 342 15.91 -29.31 7.15
N VAL A 343 15.58 -29.81 5.96
CA VAL A 343 15.07 -31.17 5.71
C VAL A 343 15.84 -31.82 4.56
N ILE A 344 16.14 -33.10 4.69
CA ILE A 344 16.66 -33.93 3.60
C ILE A 344 15.60 -34.91 3.11
N PHE A 345 15.48 -35.05 1.79
CA PHE A 345 14.60 -36.01 1.14
C PHE A 345 15.47 -37.00 0.34
N THR A 346 15.62 -38.20 0.88
CA THR A 346 16.59 -39.18 0.38
C THR A 346 15.93 -40.16 -0.56
N ALA A 347 16.45 -40.28 -1.78
CA ALA A 347 16.10 -41.38 -2.67
C ALA A 347 16.98 -42.60 -2.37
N ASN A 348 16.35 -43.67 -1.88
CA ASN A 348 16.97 -44.97 -1.63
C ASN A 348 15.91 -46.08 -1.74
N TRP A 349 15.78 -46.72 -2.90
CA TRP A 349 14.67 -47.63 -3.17
C TRP A 349 14.84 -49.02 -2.51
N ASN A 350 14.80 -49.06 -1.18
CA ASN A 350 15.00 -50.24 -0.35
C ASN A 350 13.68 -50.91 0.11
N ASN A 351 12.53 -50.38 -0.33
CA ASN A 351 11.18 -50.80 0.02
C ASN A 351 10.81 -50.72 1.51
N ARG A 352 11.51 -49.91 2.31
CA ARG A 352 11.23 -49.70 3.74
C ARG A 352 10.60 -48.34 3.98
N ALA A 353 9.36 -48.35 4.47
CA ALA A 353 8.61 -47.15 4.82
C ALA A 353 9.04 -46.60 6.19
N ASP A 354 10.26 -46.08 6.26
CA ASP A 354 10.86 -45.39 7.41
C ASP A 354 11.81 -44.28 6.90
N THR A 355 12.47 -43.53 7.80
CA THR A 355 13.49 -42.51 7.44
C THR A 355 14.93 -42.94 7.78
N ALA A 356 15.14 -44.24 8.00
CA ALA A 356 16.46 -44.77 8.35
C ALA A 356 17.35 -44.83 7.11
N GLU A 357 18.50 -44.17 7.16
CA GLU A 357 19.45 -44.11 6.04
C GLU A 357 20.86 -44.46 6.52
N PRO A 358 21.36 -45.68 6.25
CA PRO A 358 22.70 -46.10 6.67
C PRO A 358 23.84 -45.23 6.11
N ALA A 359 23.62 -44.52 5.00
CA ALA A 359 24.60 -43.63 4.41
C ALA A 359 24.78 -42.30 5.17
N ILE A 360 23.95 -42.01 6.17
CA ILE A 360 23.95 -40.76 6.94
C ILE A 360 24.04 -41.10 8.43
N SER A 361 24.85 -40.35 9.18
CA SER A 361 24.89 -40.49 10.63
C SER A 361 23.53 -40.19 11.27
N ASP A 362 23.10 -41.02 12.23
CA ASP A 362 21.86 -40.81 12.99
C ASP A 362 21.82 -39.49 13.77
N SER A 363 22.95 -38.80 13.96
CA SER A 363 22.99 -37.49 14.62
C SER A 363 22.55 -36.33 13.70
N LEU A 364 22.65 -36.48 12.38
CA LEU A 364 22.36 -35.42 11.40
C LEU A 364 20.89 -35.43 11.01
N TRP A 365 20.23 -34.27 10.92
CA TRP A 365 18.78 -34.19 10.64
C TRP A 365 17.95 -35.15 11.52
N SER A 366 18.31 -35.24 12.80
CA SER A 366 17.80 -36.22 13.75
C SER A 366 16.51 -35.79 14.46
N ASN A 367 16.06 -34.56 14.24
CA ASN A 367 14.94 -33.94 14.94
C ASN A 367 13.73 -33.75 14.04
N HIS A 368 13.19 -34.85 13.48
CA HIS A 368 12.08 -34.82 12.53
C HIS A 368 12.36 -33.94 11.30
N GLN A 369 13.44 -34.27 10.58
CA GLN A 369 13.98 -33.50 9.45
C GLN A 369 14.29 -34.38 8.23
N ARG A 370 13.61 -35.53 8.10
CA ARG A 370 13.93 -36.51 7.06
C ARG A 370 12.69 -36.92 6.29
N VAL A 371 12.86 -37.08 4.98
CA VAL A 371 11.93 -37.76 4.08
C VAL A 371 12.72 -38.84 3.34
N HIS A 372 12.08 -39.94 3.00
CA HIS A 372 12.69 -41.05 2.30
C HIS A 372 11.77 -41.55 1.17
N GLN A 373 12.25 -41.47 -0.07
CA GLN A 373 11.63 -42.11 -1.22
C GLN A 373 12.13 -43.55 -1.27
N TYR A 374 11.30 -44.48 -0.80
CA TYR A 374 11.70 -45.86 -0.56
C TYR A 374 11.32 -46.81 -1.71
N ALA A 375 10.56 -46.34 -2.69
CA ALA A 375 10.27 -47.04 -3.94
C ALA A 375 9.83 -46.03 -5.02
N GLY A 376 10.39 -46.10 -6.22
CA GLY A 376 9.95 -45.31 -7.36
C GLY A 376 9.21 -46.14 -8.42
N ASN A 377 8.46 -45.46 -9.28
CA ASN A 377 7.77 -46.01 -10.46
C ASN A 377 6.79 -47.15 -10.16
N VAL A 378 6.08 -47.07 -9.05
CA VAL A 378 5.07 -48.08 -8.70
C VAL A 378 3.69 -47.65 -9.16
N THR A 379 2.88 -48.60 -9.60
CA THR A 379 1.47 -48.36 -9.90
C THR A 379 0.63 -48.83 -8.72
N GLU A 380 -0.20 -47.94 -8.19
CA GLU A 380 -1.12 -48.26 -7.10
C GLU A 380 -2.56 -47.97 -7.47
N SER A 381 -3.48 -48.61 -6.76
CA SER A 381 -4.90 -48.47 -7.01
C SER A 381 -5.68 -48.45 -5.71
N TYR A 382 -6.40 -47.35 -5.46
CA TYR A 382 -7.25 -47.14 -4.29
C TYR A 382 -8.55 -46.45 -4.71
N GLY A 383 -9.66 -46.84 -4.11
CA GLY A 383 -10.98 -46.24 -4.38
C GLY A 383 -11.38 -46.21 -5.85
N GLY A 384 -10.94 -47.20 -6.65
CA GLY A 384 -11.22 -47.29 -8.08
C GLY A 384 -10.32 -46.43 -8.99
N HIS A 385 -9.36 -45.69 -8.42
CA HIS A 385 -8.42 -44.87 -9.18
C HIS A 385 -7.01 -45.47 -9.18
N GLN A 386 -6.38 -45.52 -10.35
CA GLN A 386 -4.99 -45.96 -10.53
C GLN A 386 -4.06 -44.75 -10.74
N LEU A 387 -2.87 -44.78 -10.14
CA LEU A 387 -1.86 -43.74 -10.31
C LEU A 387 -0.46 -44.38 -10.30
N GLN A 388 0.44 -43.88 -11.15
CA GLN A 388 1.87 -44.17 -11.04
C GLN A 388 2.50 -43.14 -10.10
N ILE A 389 3.16 -43.61 -9.06
CA ILE A 389 3.69 -42.80 -7.97
C ILE A 389 5.10 -43.25 -7.58
N ASP A 390 5.79 -42.38 -6.87
CA ASP A 390 6.90 -42.75 -6.01
C ASP A 390 6.44 -42.73 -4.55
N ARG A 391 6.83 -43.75 -3.78
CA ARG A 391 6.41 -43.92 -2.38
C ARG A 391 7.37 -43.25 -1.43
N ASN A 392 6.82 -42.42 -0.55
CA ASN A 392 7.57 -41.64 0.41
C ASN A 392 7.18 -41.97 1.86
N TYR A 393 8.14 -41.86 2.76
CA TYR A 393 7.89 -41.79 4.19
C TYR A 393 8.48 -40.50 4.74
N LEU A 394 7.66 -39.71 5.41
CA LEU A 394 8.03 -38.42 5.98
C LEU A 394 8.20 -38.57 7.49
N ASP A 395 9.18 -37.88 8.03
CA ASP A 395 9.30 -37.51 9.42
C ASP A 395 9.73 -36.05 9.51
N VAL A 396 8.76 -35.14 9.34
CA VAL A 396 8.99 -33.69 9.25
C VAL A 396 8.11 -32.96 10.26
N ALA A 397 8.74 -32.38 11.28
CA ALA A 397 8.07 -31.58 12.30
C ALA A 397 8.96 -30.40 12.69
N LEU A 398 9.06 -29.41 11.80
CA LEU A 398 9.83 -28.19 12.06
C LEU A 398 9.04 -27.24 12.96
N ALA A 399 9.73 -26.59 13.91
CA ALA A 399 9.13 -25.52 14.71
C ALA A 399 8.62 -24.41 13.79
N GLU A 400 7.33 -24.10 13.90
CA GLU A 400 6.73 -22.93 13.27
C GLU A 400 7.41 -21.70 13.86
N THR A 401 8.00 -20.84 13.04
CA THR A 401 8.48 -19.55 13.52
C THR A 401 7.24 -18.67 13.69
N PRO A 402 6.77 -18.35 14.92
CA PRO A 402 5.70 -17.40 15.07
C PRO A 402 6.36 -16.03 14.89
N THR A 403 6.29 -15.45 13.71
CA THR A 403 6.59 -14.03 13.56
C THR A 403 5.38 -13.27 14.10
N THR A 404 5.34 -13.05 15.41
CA THR A 404 4.59 -11.89 15.93
C THR A 404 5.31 -10.69 15.32
N PRO A 405 4.72 -9.98 14.35
CA PRO A 405 5.45 -8.90 13.72
C PRO A 405 5.69 -7.80 14.76
N VAL A 406 6.90 -7.25 14.77
CA VAL A 406 7.28 -6.11 15.63
C VAL A 406 6.22 -5.02 15.47
N ASP A 407 5.79 -4.36 16.53
CA ASP A 407 4.86 -3.22 16.42
C ASP A 407 5.41 -2.19 15.40
N PRO A 408 4.65 -1.81 14.34
CA PRO A 408 5.11 -0.87 13.31
C PRO A 408 5.67 0.44 13.89
N SER A 409 5.10 0.90 15.01
CA SER A 409 5.50 2.15 15.66
C SER A 409 6.88 2.09 16.33
N ARG A 410 7.46 0.89 16.45
CA ARG A 410 8.78 0.63 17.02
C ARG A 410 9.86 0.33 15.98
N LEU A 411 9.51 0.32 14.70
CA LEU A 411 10.49 0.12 13.63
C LEU A 411 11.47 1.30 13.59
N PRO A 412 12.78 1.05 13.48
CA PRO A 412 13.75 2.10 13.23
C PRO A 412 13.41 2.86 11.94
N ASN A 413 13.59 4.17 11.97
CA ASN A 413 13.46 5.04 10.81
C ASN A 413 14.34 4.53 9.64
N GLY A 414 13.77 4.50 8.43
CA GLY A 414 14.42 3.97 7.23
C GLY A 414 14.30 2.46 7.02
N THR A 415 13.68 1.71 7.94
CA THR A 415 13.44 0.27 7.76
C THR A 415 12.44 0.03 6.64
N LEU A 416 12.79 -0.83 5.68
CA LEU A 416 11.88 -1.25 4.62
C LEU A 416 11.11 -2.50 5.02
N VAL A 417 9.80 -2.50 4.82
CA VAL A 417 8.93 -3.65 5.03
C VAL A 417 8.21 -4.03 3.75
N ARG A 418 7.92 -5.33 3.60
CA ARG A 418 7.20 -5.87 2.44
C ARG A 418 6.16 -6.90 2.86
N GLU A 419 4.94 -6.72 2.37
CA GLU A 419 3.86 -7.70 2.55
C GLU A 419 3.87 -8.78 1.46
N PRO A 420 3.20 -9.93 1.69
CA PRO A 420 3.08 -10.99 0.68
C PRO A 420 2.42 -10.50 -0.62
N GLY A 421 1.48 -9.55 -0.52
CA GLY A 421 0.79 -8.92 -1.67
C GLY A 421 1.64 -7.95 -2.48
N GLY A 422 2.91 -7.73 -2.12
CA GLY A 422 3.84 -6.87 -2.85
C GLY A 422 3.83 -5.41 -2.43
N SER A 423 2.93 -5.00 -1.53
CA SER A 423 2.99 -3.70 -0.86
C SER A 423 4.32 -3.52 -0.15
N MET A 424 4.95 -2.36 -0.35
CA MET A 424 6.24 -2.01 0.23
C MET A 424 6.09 -0.67 0.94
N ALA A 425 6.71 -0.55 2.11
CA ALA A 425 6.70 0.71 2.84
C ALA A 425 8.05 0.96 3.54
N VAL A 426 8.35 2.22 3.80
CA VAL A 426 9.47 2.64 4.66
C VAL A 426 8.94 3.14 6.00
N ALA A 427 9.60 2.77 7.09
CA ALA A 427 9.31 3.28 8.41
C ALA A 427 9.84 4.71 8.57
N ALA A 428 8.97 5.65 8.96
CA ALA A 428 9.35 7.03 9.26
C ALA A 428 8.48 7.59 10.39
N GLY A 429 9.09 7.99 11.51
CA GLY A 429 8.39 8.61 12.63
C GLY A 429 7.35 7.68 13.28
N GLY A 430 7.56 6.37 13.23
CA GLY A 430 6.61 5.35 13.69
C GLY A 430 5.43 5.08 12.74
N ALA A 431 5.47 5.62 11.53
CA ALA A 431 4.51 5.33 10.46
C ALA A 431 5.14 4.46 9.36
N LEU A 432 4.30 3.78 8.58
CA LEU A 432 4.71 3.07 7.37
C LEU A 432 4.23 3.81 6.13
N LEU A 433 5.18 4.29 5.34
CA LEU A 433 4.94 5.11 4.15
C LEU A 433 5.09 4.25 2.89
N THR A 434 3.97 3.98 2.23
CA THR A 434 3.89 3.06 1.09
C THR A 434 4.53 3.63 -0.16
N PHE A 435 5.33 2.81 -0.85
CA PHE A 435 5.78 3.09 -2.22
C PHE A 435 4.70 2.65 -3.21
N GLY A 436 4.33 3.54 -4.13
CA GLY A 436 3.41 3.24 -5.23
C GLY A 436 4.06 2.44 -6.35
N SER A 437 5.40 2.38 -6.41
CA SER A 437 6.14 1.59 -7.40
C SER A 437 7.59 1.29 -7.01
N MET A 438 8.20 0.31 -7.68
CA MET A 438 9.65 0.06 -7.59
C MET A 438 10.50 1.22 -8.12
N ALA A 439 9.97 2.02 -9.05
CA ALA A 439 10.67 3.20 -9.58
C ALA A 439 10.82 4.27 -8.50
N GLU A 440 9.75 4.52 -7.75
CA GLU A 440 9.75 5.45 -6.62
C GLU A 440 10.66 4.95 -5.49
N LEU A 441 10.67 3.64 -5.22
CA LEU A 441 11.59 3.02 -4.27
C LEU A 441 13.06 3.19 -4.70
N THR A 442 13.32 3.09 -6.00
CA THR A 442 14.66 3.33 -6.58
C THR A 442 15.06 4.80 -6.50
N GLU A 443 14.14 5.72 -6.81
CA GLU A 443 14.34 7.17 -6.68
C GLU A 443 14.64 7.56 -5.23
N ALA A 444 13.98 6.91 -4.27
CA ALA A 444 14.26 7.04 -2.84
C ALA A 444 15.60 6.41 -2.41
N GLY A 445 16.34 5.75 -3.30
CA GLY A 445 17.65 5.17 -3.03
C GLY A 445 17.62 3.78 -2.38
N TYR A 446 16.46 3.12 -2.34
CA TYR A 446 16.25 1.86 -1.61
C TYR A 446 16.35 0.60 -2.48
N ALA A 447 16.66 0.72 -3.77
CA ALA A 447 16.61 -0.42 -4.71
C ALA A 447 17.44 -1.65 -4.31
N SER A 448 18.55 -1.46 -3.58
CA SER A 448 19.42 -2.52 -3.08
C SER A 448 19.25 -2.82 -1.59
N SER A 449 18.33 -2.11 -0.91
CA SER A 449 18.13 -2.25 0.52
C SER A 449 17.28 -3.48 0.84
N PRO A 450 17.63 -4.25 1.90
CA PRO A 450 16.86 -5.43 2.26
C PRO A 450 15.49 -5.06 2.83
N PHE A 451 14.48 -5.87 2.52
CA PHE A 451 13.16 -5.77 3.14
C PHE A 451 13.04 -6.70 4.34
N GLN A 452 12.36 -6.23 5.38
CA GLN A 452 11.76 -7.09 6.38
C GLN A 452 10.39 -7.57 5.86
N ASN A 453 10.23 -8.88 5.67
CA ASN A 453 8.94 -9.45 5.28
C ASN A 453 7.98 -9.41 6.49
N VAL A 454 6.77 -8.89 6.28
CA VAL A 454 5.75 -8.71 7.31
C VAL A 454 4.42 -9.36 6.88
N PRO A 455 3.52 -9.77 7.80
CA PRO A 455 2.24 -10.39 7.44
C PRO A 455 1.33 -9.49 6.60
N ALA A 456 0.40 -10.08 5.86
CA ALA A 456 -0.60 -9.32 5.10
C ALA A 456 -1.46 -8.45 6.04
N GLY A 457 -1.70 -7.19 5.65
CA GLY A 457 -2.44 -6.22 6.46
C GLY A 457 -1.61 -5.52 7.53
N TYR A 458 -0.32 -5.85 7.67
CA TYR A 458 0.58 -5.19 8.61
C TYR A 458 0.85 -3.72 8.23
N ILE A 459 1.10 -3.45 6.94
CA ILE A 459 1.27 -2.08 6.44
C ILE A 459 -0.05 -1.34 6.57
N GLY A 460 -1.15 -1.92 6.07
CA GLY A 460 -2.49 -1.32 6.12
C GLY A 460 -3.02 -1.05 7.54
N GLY A 461 -2.61 -1.85 8.52
CA GLY A 461 -2.97 -1.67 9.93
C GLY A 461 -2.10 -0.66 10.69
N ALA A 462 -1.01 -0.17 10.10
CA ALA A 462 -0.12 0.80 10.73
C ALA A 462 -0.58 2.25 10.52
N SER A 463 -0.05 3.18 11.32
CA SER A 463 -0.18 4.61 11.01
C SER A 463 0.53 4.92 9.69
N HIS A 464 -0.09 5.76 8.86
CA HIS A 464 0.49 6.29 7.61
C HIS A 464 0.89 7.77 7.77
N GLN A 465 0.74 8.32 8.97
CA GLN A 465 1.16 9.68 9.32
C GLN A 465 2.34 9.62 10.28
N PRO A 466 3.53 10.11 9.88
CA PRO A 466 4.66 10.22 10.78
C PRO A 466 4.33 11.10 11.97
N ARG A 467 4.92 10.80 13.13
CA ARG A 467 4.80 11.68 14.30
C ARG A 467 5.32 13.08 13.95
N PRO A 468 4.64 14.15 14.42
CA PRO A 468 5.17 15.51 14.31
C PRO A 468 6.60 15.59 14.87
N GLY A 469 7.47 16.34 14.18
CA GLY A 469 8.91 16.40 14.49
C GLY A 469 9.77 15.37 13.74
N THR A 470 9.21 14.56 12.84
CA THR A 470 10.00 13.65 11.98
C THR A 470 10.61 14.41 10.81
N LEU A 471 11.93 14.30 10.62
CA LEU A 471 12.65 14.82 9.45
C LEU A 471 12.51 13.88 8.26
N ILE A 472 12.06 14.42 7.12
CA ILE A 472 11.82 13.67 5.89
C ILE A 472 12.35 14.42 4.66
N ARG A 473 12.70 13.68 3.61
CA ARG A 473 13.02 14.23 2.28
C ARG A 473 12.62 13.26 1.17
N THR A 474 12.51 13.74 -0.05
CA THR A 474 12.47 12.87 -1.24
C THR A 474 13.88 12.63 -1.76
N GLY A 475 14.15 11.45 -2.32
CA GLY A 475 15.36 11.27 -3.12
C GLY A 475 15.19 11.99 -4.46
N PRO A 476 16.20 12.64 -5.07
CA PRO A 476 17.55 13.03 -4.62
C PRO A 476 17.62 14.49 -4.08
N SER A 477 16.53 15.01 -3.51
CA SER A 477 16.44 16.42 -3.11
C SER A 477 17.32 16.75 -1.90
N PRO A 478 18.05 17.89 -1.91
CA PRO A 478 18.75 18.39 -0.73
C PRO A 478 17.79 19.02 0.30
N LYS A 479 16.53 19.30 -0.07
CA LYS A 479 15.56 19.94 0.82
C LYS A 479 15.08 18.95 1.88
N VAL A 480 15.26 19.32 3.14
CA VAL A 480 14.76 18.60 4.31
C VAL A 480 13.50 19.28 4.82
N TYR A 481 12.51 18.47 5.16
CA TYR A 481 11.24 18.91 5.69
C TYR A 481 11.00 18.33 7.08
N LEU A 482 10.44 19.13 7.98
CA LEU A 482 9.90 18.67 9.25
C LEU A 482 8.40 18.40 9.11
N THR A 483 7.95 17.24 9.57
CA THR A 483 6.52 16.95 9.68
C THR A 483 5.89 17.72 10.84
N ALA A 484 4.74 18.38 10.60
CA ALA A 484 4.06 19.20 11.59
C ALA A 484 2.53 19.02 11.48
N GLY A 485 2.01 18.07 12.27
CA GLY A 485 0.57 17.77 12.35
C GLY A 485 -0.09 17.26 11.07
N GLY A 486 0.69 16.63 10.18
CA GLY A 486 0.22 16.21 8.86
C GLY A 486 0.55 17.20 7.73
N GLY A 487 1.09 18.37 8.05
CA GLY A 487 1.78 19.26 7.10
C GLY A 487 3.29 19.06 7.08
N ARG A 488 3.99 19.87 6.27
CA ARG A 488 5.45 19.90 6.18
C ARG A 488 6.00 21.33 6.22
N VAL A 489 7.06 21.53 6.99
CA VAL A 489 7.81 22.80 7.05
C VAL A 489 9.19 22.57 6.44
N VAL A 490 9.59 23.41 5.48
CA VAL A 490 10.93 23.36 4.89
C VAL A 490 11.89 24.19 5.74
N PHE A 491 13.10 23.69 5.96
CA PHE A 491 14.17 24.50 6.53
C PHE A 491 14.84 25.31 5.42
N SER A 492 15.00 26.61 5.65
CA SER A 492 15.56 27.52 4.63
C SER A 492 17.08 27.34 4.50
N ASP A 493 17.75 26.98 5.60
CA ASP A 493 19.18 26.68 5.68
C ASP A 493 19.52 25.76 6.88
N GLU A 494 20.80 25.41 7.03
CA GLU A 494 21.31 24.56 8.10
C GLU A 494 21.27 25.25 9.49
N ALA A 495 21.26 26.59 9.53
CA ALA A 495 21.19 27.36 10.77
C ALA A 495 19.78 27.31 11.38
N ASP A 496 18.73 27.42 10.56
CA ASP A 496 17.33 27.21 10.96
C ASP A 496 17.15 25.83 11.60
N LEU A 497 17.77 24.79 11.02
CA LEU A 497 17.70 23.43 11.58
C LEU A 497 18.46 23.33 12.91
N ALA A 498 19.67 23.89 13.00
CA ALA A 498 20.47 23.88 14.21
C ALA A 498 19.77 24.56 15.40
N GLU A 499 18.99 25.63 15.16
CA GLU A 499 18.19 26.32 16.19
C GLU A 499 17.17 25.38 16.86
N THR A 500 16.58 24.47 16.09
CA THR A 500 15.52 23.57 16.60
C THR A 500 16.04 22.39 17.42
N GLY A 501 17.34 22.09 17.34
CA GLY A 501 17.95 20.92 17.99
C GLY A 501 17.70 19.58 17.27
N TYR A 502 17.05 19.56 16.11
CA TYR A 502 16.96 18.36 15.30
C TYR A 502 18.29 18.05 14.61
N ASN A 503 18.62 16.77 14.50
CA ASN A 503 19.83 16.32 13.81
C ASN A 503 19.50 15.93 12.36
N ILE A 504 20.14 16.59 11.39
CA ILE A 504 19.92 16.31 9.97
C ILE A 504 20.20 14.85 9.59
N ALA A 505 21.06 14.15 10.35
CA ALA A 505 21.35 12.74 10.14
C ALA A 505 20.13 11.82 10.38
N ASP A 506 19.12 12.28 11.13
CA ASP A 506 17.89 11.52 11.40
C ASP A 506 16.87 11.60 10.25
N THR A 507 17.21 12.28 9.15
CA THR A 507 16.33 12.46 7.99
C THR A 507 16.05 11.13 7.28
N VAL A 508 14.77 10.79 7.13
CA VAL A 508 14.33 9.62 6.36
C VAL A 508 14.02 10.00 4.92
N VAL A 509 14.44 9.17 3.96
CA VAL A 509 13.99 9.32 2.58
C VAL A 509 12.63 8.66 2.44
N VAL A 510 11.63 9.42 1.98
CA VAL A 510 10.23 8.97 1.90
C VAL A 510 9.75 8.93 0.45
N PRO A 511 8.68 8.18 0.15
CA PRO A 511 8.09 8.14 -1.20
C PRO A 511 7.71 9.55 -1.69
N SER A 512 7.98 9.86 -2.96
CA SER A 512 7.65 11.16 -3.57
C SER A 512 6.14 11.38 -3.66
N SER A 513 5.36 10.31 -3.87
CA SER A 513 3.91 10.28 -3.79
C SER A 513 3.39 10.68 -2.41
N PHE A 514 3.96 10.12 -1.34
CA PHE A 514 3.63 10.53 0.03
C PHE A 514 3.97 12.00 0.26
N MET A 515 5.17 12.43 -0.12
CA MET A 515 5.59 13.83 0.05
C MET A 515 4.58 14.78 -0.62
N ALA A 516 4.08 14.46 -1.81
CA ALA A 516 3.10 15.27 -2.53
C ALA A 516 1.74 15.41 -1.81
N THR A 517 1.41 14.51 -0.88
CA THR A 517 0.17 14.58 -0.10
C THR A 517 0.25 15.53 1.10
N LEU A 518 1.46 15.91 1.54
CA LEU A 518 1.65 16.77 2.70
C LEU A 518 1.47 18.25 2.32
N PRO A 519 0.48 18.96 2.91
CA PRO A 519 0.32 20.39 2.73
C PRO A 519 1.55 21.16 3.23
N GLU A 520 1.86 22.29 2.60
CA GLU A 520 2.90 23.19 3.10
C GLU A 520 2.44 23.91 4.36
N GLY A 521 3.38 24.00 5.30
CA GLY A 521 3.19 24.62 6.59
C GLY A 521 2.70 23.68 7.67
N VAL A 522 2.30 24.28 8.79
CA VAL A 522 1.85 23.56 9.98
C VAL A 522 0.35 23.37 9.92
N ALA A 523 -0.12 22.13 10.06
CA ALA A 523 -1.54 21.83 10.09
C ALA A 523 -2.24 22.44 11.31
N ASP A 524 -3.53 22.70 11.20
CA ASP A 524 -4.34 23.23 12.30
C ASP A 524 -4.43 22.26 13.49
N GLY A 525 -4.43 22.81 14.70
CA GLY A 525 -4.41 22.06 15.94
C GLY A 525 -3.04 21.50 16.33
N THR A 526 -1.97 21.86 15.62
CA THR A 526 -0.61 21.42 15.96
C THR A 526 -0.03 22.31 17.04
N LEU A 527 0.60 21.69 18.06
CA LEU A 527 1.37 22.42 19.05
C LEU A 527 2.76 22.75 18.51
N VAL A 528 3.16 24.01 18.59
CA VAL A 528 4.47 24.50 18.16
C VAL A 528 5.14 25.36 19.23
N ARG A 529 6.46 25.35 19.28
CA ARG A 529 7.27 26.28 20.10
C ARG A 529 8.57 26.64 19.39
N THR A 530 9.24 27.67 19.88
CA THR A 530 10.62 28.01 19.45
C THR A 530 11.63 27.62 20.52
N VAL A 531 12.92 27.79 20.25
CA VAL A 531 13.99 27.66 21.24
C VAL A 531 14.72 29.01 21.30
N PRO A 532 15.05 29.57 22.48
CA PRO A 532 14.83 29.05 23.83
C PRO A 532 13.46 29.37 24.44
N ASN A 533 12.56 30.08 23.74
CA ASN A 533 11.28 30.49 24.31
C ASN A 533 10.38 29.29 24.64
N SER A 534 9.91 29.20 25.89
CA SER A 534 9.08 28.09 26.36
C SER A 534 7.60 28.20 26.01
N THR A 535 7.12 29.33 25.47
CA THR A 535 5.71 29.50 25.13
C THR A 535 5.28 28.50 24.05
N VAL A 536 4.27 27.71 24.37
CA VAL A 536 3.65 26.77 23.43
C VAL A 536 2.47 27.46 22.76
N TYR A 537 2.37 27.30 21.44
CA TYR A 537 1.28 27.82 20.63
C TYR A 537 0.50 26.65 20.01
N VAL A 538 -0.82 26.80 19.83
CA VAL A 538 -1.58 25.99 18.89
C VAL A 538 -1.74 26.74 17.57
N THR A 539 -1.59 26.05 16.45
CA THR A 539 -1.85 26.61 15.11
C THR A 539 -3.35 26.58 14.77
N VAL A 540 -3.88 27.71 14.30
CA VAL A 540 -5.32 27.88 14.02
C VAL A 540 -5.51 28.71 12.75
N ASN A 541 -5.82 28.04 11.63
CA ASN A 541 -5.92 28.62 10.28
C ASN A 541 -4.80 29.62 9.97
N GLY A 542 -3.55 29.15 10.12
CA GLY A 542 -2.33 29.93 9.87
C GLY A 542 -1.97 30.97 10.94
N ALA A 543 -2.66 30.98 12.09
CA ALA A 543 -2.31 31.80 13.24
C ALA A 543 -1.65 30.99 14.35
N ARG A 544 -0.74 31.61 15.11
CA ARG A 544 -0.18 31.06 16.36
C ARG A 544 -0.97 31.59 17.55
N ILE A 545 -1.54 30.70 18.35
CA ILE A 545 -2.33 31.07 19.53
C ILE A 545 -1.61 30.59 20.79
N PRO A 546 -1.10 31.49 21.66
CA PRO A 546 -0.28 31.11 22.80
C PRO A 546 -1.12 30.55 23.94
N PHE A 547 -0.64 29.48 24.56
CA PHE A 547 -1.09 29.06 25.89
C PHE A 547 -0.40 29.89 26.98
N LEU A 548 -1.12 30.19 28.06
CA LEU A 548 -0.56 30.87 29.23
C LEU A 548 0.45 29.96 29.95
N ASP A 549 0.08 28.70 30.15
CA ASP A 549 0.86 27.68 30.86
C ASP A 549 0.45 26.25 30.41
N GLU A 550 1.12 25.25 30.99
CA GLU A 550 0.86 23.83 30.70
C GLU A 550 -0.51 23.36 31.24
N ALA A 551 -1.04 23.99 32.30
CA ALA A 551 -2.34 23.63 32.85
C ALA A 551 -3.47 24.02 31.88
N GLU A 552 -3.37 25.19 31.25
CA GLU A 552 -4.30 25.62 30.22
C GLU A 552 -4.23 24.74 28.97
N LEU A 553 -3.03 24.33 28.56
CA LEU A 553 -2.80 23.40 27.46
C LEU A 553 -3.49 22.04 27.73
N ALA A 554 -3.30 21.48 28.93
CA ALA A 554 -3.94 20.23 29.34
C ALA A 554 -5.46 20.37 29.43
N ALA A 555 -5.98 21.50 29.95
CA ALA A 555 -7.41 21.77 30.01
C ALA A 555 -8.06 21.88 28.62
N ALA A 556 -7.32 22.37 27.62
CA ALA A 556 -7.73 22.34 26.21
C ALA A 556 -7.67 20.93 25.60
N GLY A 557 -7.13 19.93 26.30
CA GLY A 557 -7.04 18.54 25.86
C GLY A 557 -5.85 18.25 24.94
N TYR A 558 -4.82 19.11 24.98
CA TYR A 558 -3.59 18.87 24.27
C TYR A 558 -2.57 18.13 25.14
N ASP A 559 -1.63 17.45 24.49
CA ASP A 559 -0.52 16.76 25.12
C ASP A 559 0.78 17.49 24.76
N ILE A 560 1.44 18.07 25.76
CA ILE A 560 2.67 18.86 25.57
C ILE A 560 3.79 18.03 24.91
N ALA A 561 3.79 16.70 25.07
CA ALA A 561 4.75 15.81 24.44
C ALA A 561 4.63 15.78 22.90
N ARG A 562 3.51 16.28 22.34
CA ARG A 562 3.28 16.42 20.89
C ARG A 562 3.73 17.76 20.31
N THR A 563 4.41 18.60 21.11
CA THR A 563 4.89 19.90 20.65
C THR A 563 6.03 19.76 19.65
N VAL A 564 5.89 20.41 18.50
CA VAL A 564 6.93 20.51 17.46
C VAL A 564 7.78 21.74 17.71
N VAL A 565 9.10 21.59 17.63
CA VAL A 565 10.01 22.73 17.70
C VAL A 565 10.21 23.27 16.29
N LEU A 566 10.01 24.56 16.09
CA LEU A 566 10.19 25.22 14.79
C LEU A 566 11.17 26.39 14.90
N PRO A 567 11.83 26.79 13.80
CA PRO A 567 12.69 27.96 13.78
C PRO A 567 11.94 29.22 14.23
N THR A 568 12.62 30.12 14.92
CA THR A 568 11.98 31.35 15.41
C THR A 568 11.47 32.21 14.25
N SER A 569 12.18 32.22 13.12
CA SER A 569 11.78 32.88 11.88
C SER A 569 10.42 32.39 11.38
N TYR A 570 10.20 31.07 11.41
CA TYR A 570 8.94 30.47 10.95
C TYR A 570 7.78 30.81 11.88
N VAL A 571 7.94 30.58 13.18
CA VAL A 571 6.86 30.84 14.16
C VAL A 571 6.52 32.32 14.17
N SER A 572 7.51 33.21 14.12
CA SER A 572 7.29 34.67 14.11
C SER A 572 6.56 35.17 12.84
N GLY A 573 6.70 34.45 11.71
CA GLY A 573 5.98 34.70 10.47
C GLY A 573 4.49 34.28 10.48
N LEU A 574 4.06 33.43 11.41
CA LEU A 574 2.65 33.06 11.56
C LEU A 574 1.80 34.27 12.02
N ARG A 575 0.53 34.30 11.60
CA ARG A 575 -0.41 35.35 12.04
C ARG A 575 -0.68 35.25 13.55
N THR A 576 -1.19 36.32 14.15
CA THR A 576 -1.63 36.33 15.56
C THR A 576 -3.14 36.16 15.73
N LYS A 577 -3.88 36.23 14.62
CA LYS A 577 -5.34 36.03 14.56
C LYS A 577 -5.67 35.02 13.47
N PRO A 578 -6.58 34.06 13.73
CA PRO A 578 -7.06 33.14 12.70
C PRO A 578 -7.71 33.90 11.55
N THR A 579 -7.77 33.26 10.38
CA THR A 579 -8.57 33.80 9.26
C THR A 579 -10.04 33.82 9.64
N ASP A 580 -10.80 34.74 9.06
CA ASP A 580 -12.23 34.80 9.28
C ASP A 580 -12.96 33.55 8.80
N GLY A 581 -14.06 33.22 9.48
CA GLY A 581 -14.79 31.97 9.26
C GLY A 581 -14.17 30.76 9.97
N THR A 582 -13.16 30.93 10.82
CA THR A 582 -12.54 29.83 11.58
C THR A 582 -13.41 29.46 12.78
N LEU A 583 -13.68 28.17 12.94
CA LEU A 583 -14.40 27.64 14.10
C LEU A 583 -13.45 27.36 15.25
N ILE A 584 -13.72 27.97 16.41
CA ILE A 584 -12.91 27.86 17.63
C ILE A 584 -13.78 27.52 18.84
N ARG A 585 -13.20 26.82 19.82
CA ARG A 585 -13.81 26.57 21.14
C ARG A 585 -12.76 26.38 22.22
N THR A 586 -13.12 26.45 23.49
CA THR A 586 -12.24 26.04 24.59
C THR A 586 -12.43 24.55 24.89
N GLY A 587 -11.54 23.96 25.69
CA GLY A 587 -11.65 22.53 26.06
C GLY A 587 -12.81 22.22 26.99
N SER A 588 -13.25 23.21 27.78
CA SER A 588 -14.24 23.06 28.87
C SER A 588 -15.66 23.44 28.48
N GLU A 589 -15.87 24.14 27.36
CA GLU A 589 -17.18 24.67 26.98
C GLU A 589 -17.74 24.00 25.71
N PRO A 590 -19.07 23.76 25.65
CA PRO A 590 -19.72 23.23 24.45
C PRO A 590 -19.85 24.27 23.33
N THR A 591 -19.81 25.57 23.66
CA THR A 591 -20.05 26.66 22.72
C THR A 591 -18.96 26.74 21.66
N VAL A 592 -19.39 26.70 20.39
CA VAL A 592 -18.52 26.94 19.23
C VAL A 592 -18.66 28.38 18.81
N TYR A 593 -17.54 29.01 18.45
CA TYR A 593 -17.49 30.38 17.95
C TYR A 593 -16.94 30.39 16.52
N VAL A 594 -17.41 31.32 15.68
CA VAL A 594 -16.77 31.68 14.42
C VAL A 594 -15.98 32.99 14.59
N THR A 595 -14.79 33.06 13.99
CA THR A 595 -14.00 34.30 13.93
C THR A 595 -14.53 35.24 12.85
N VAL A 596 -14.75 36.51 13.21
CA VAL A 596 -15.30 37.53 12.31
C VAL A 596 -14.51 38.84 12.49
N ASN A 597 -13.58 39.12 11.58
CA ASN A 597 -12.62 40.22 11.63
C ASN A 597 -11.93 40.34 13.01
N GLY A 598 -11.54 39.19 13.56
CA GLY A 598 -10.93 39.07 14.89
C GLY A 598 -11.88 39.12 16.09
N ALA A 599 -13.18 39.31 15.91
CA ALA A 599 -14.19 39.07 16.95
C ALA A 599 -14.60 37.59 17.02
N ARG A 600 -15.22 37.19 18.14
CA ARG A 600 -15.82 35.86 18.33
C ARG A 600 -17.35 35.97 18.27
N VAL A 601 -18.00 35.16 17.44
CA VAL A 601 -19.46 35.07 17.34
C VAL A 601 -19.92 33.66 17.72
N PRO A 602 -20.74 33.48 18.77
CA PRO A 602 -21.15 32.16 19.24
C PRO A 602 -22.27 31.55 18.39
N PHE A 603 -22.25 30.22 18.26
CA PHE A 603 -23.41 29.41 17.87
C PHE A 603 -24.12 28.88 19.11
N ASN A 604 -25.45 28.78 19.07
CA ASN A 604 -26.22 28.20 20.19
C ASN A 604 -26.14 26.67 20.22
N ASP A 605 -26.10 26.04 19.05
CA ASP A 605 -26.09 24.59 18.88
C ASP A 605 -25.48 24.17 17.53
N ALA A 606 -25.41 22.85 17.31
CA ALA A 606 -24.84 22.27 16.10
C ALA A 606 -25.74 22.43 14.86
N ASP A 607 -27.05 22.58 15.04
CA ASP A 607 -28.00 22.74 13.92
C ASP A 607 -27.81 24.12 13.29
N GLU A 608 -27.65 25.15 14.11
CA GLU A 608 -27.36 26.51 13.65
C GLU A 608 -26.03 26.59 12.89
N LEU A 609 -25.01 25.87 13.36
CA LEU A 609 -23.73 25.75 12.70
C LEU A 609 -23.87 25.07 11.32
N ALA A 610 -24.65 23.99 11.24
CA ALA A 610 -24.91 23.28 9.99
C ALA A 610 -25.69 24.15 8.98
N VAL A 611 -26.69 24.91 9.44
CA VAL A 611 -27.46 25.88 8.61
C VAL A 611 -26.54 26.98 8.07
N ALA A 612 -25.58 27.45 8.88
CA ALA A 612 -24.55 28.38 8.43
C ALA A 612 -23.58 27.76 7.40
N GLY A 613 -23.63 26.45 7.16
CA GLY A 613 -22.80 25.73 6.20
C GLY A 613 -21.41 25.39 6.73
N TYR A 614 -21.26 25.36 8.06
CA TYR A 614 -20.03 24.97 8.73
C TYR A 614 -20.02 23.48 9.06
N ASP A 615 -18.82 22.92 9.18
CA ASP A 615 -18.60 21.55 9.60
C ASP A 615 -17.98 21.58 11.00
N ILE A 616 -18.73 21.09 12.00
CA ILE A 616 -18.30 21.08 13.40
C ILE A 616 -17.02 20.28 13.62
N THR A 617 -16.70 19.33 12.74
CA THR A 617 -15.45 18.55 12.83
C THR A 617 -14.20 19.41 12.58
N ARG A 618 -14.37 20.60 11.98
CA ARG A 618 -13.29 21.58 11.77
C ARG A 618 -13.07 22.53 12.95
N THR A 619 -13.78 22.37 14.06
CA THR A 619 -13.58 23.21 15.24
C THR A 619 -12.25 22.91 15.92
N ILE A 620 -11.43 23.95 16.10
CA ILE A 620 -10.12 23.85 16.75
C ILE A 620 -10.24 24.29 18.20
N LYS A 621 -9.60 23.56 19.11
CA LYS A 621 -9.57 23.93 20.53
C LYS A 621 -8.50 24.99 20.75
N ILE A 622 -8.84 26.05 21.47
CA ILE A 622 -7.96 27.17 21.76
C ILE A 622 -7.88 27.42 23.28
N PRO A 623 -6.84 28.14 23.75
CA PRO A 623 -6.73 28.57 25.12
C PRO A 623 -7.92 29.47 25.53
N THR A 624 -8.38 29.35 26.77
CA THR A 624 -9.48 30.17 27.30
C THR A 624 -9.04 31.61 27.51
N SER A 625 -7.78 31.80 27.93
CA SER A 625 -7.12 33.09 28.01
C SER A 625 -7.19 33.85 26.69
N TYR A 626 -6.87 33.19 25.56
CA TYR A 626 -6.98 33.78 24.24
C TYR A 626 -8.43 34.09 23.85
N LEU A 627 -9.36 33.15 24.03
CA LEU A 627 -10.77 33.38 23.69
C LEU A 627 -11.32 34.63 24.40
N ASN A 628 -10.90 34.88 25.64
CA ASN A 628 -11.32 36.04 26.43
C ASN A 628 -10.74 37.37 25.96
N THR A 629 -9.69 37.36 25.14
CA THR A 629 -9.16 38.58 24.51
C THR A 629 -9.93 38.99 23.26
N LEU A 630 -10.73 38.10 22.68
CA LEU A 630 -11.45 38.38 21.43
C LEU A 630 -12.68 39.27 21.70
N PRO A 631 -12.88 40.35 20.93
CA PRO A 631 -14.09 41.17 20.99
C PRO A 631 -15.36 40.33 20.74
N GLN A 632 -16.45 40.67 21.42
CA GLN A 632 -17.77 40.10 21.15
C GLN A 632 -18.57 40.91 20.12
N THR A 633 -18.18 42.17 19.91
CA THR A 633 -18.76 43.05 18.90
C THR A 633 -18.00 42.88 17.59
N ILE A 634 -18.73 42.68 16.50
CA ILE A 634 -18.13 42.60 15.16
C ILE A 634 -17.61 44.01 14.79
N PRO A 635 -16.33 44.17 14.43
CA PRO A 635 -15.79 45.46 14.03
C PRO A 635 -16.51 46.05 12.82
N ASP A 636 -16.49 47.37 12.70
CA ASP A 636 -17.05 48.08 11.56
C ASP A 636 -16.35 47.73 10.24
N ALA A 637 -17.04 48.02 9.13
CA ALA A 637 -16.63 47.69 7.77
C ALA A 637 -16.44 46.17 7.51
N THR A 638 -17.09 45.30 8.29
CA THR A 638 -17.01 43.85 8.13
C THR A 638 -18.22 43.32 7.35
N LEU A 639 -17.98 42.47 6.34
CA LEU A 639 -19.04 41.84 5.55
C LEU A 639 -19.53 40.55 6.19
N ILE A 640 -20.83 40.47 6.46
CA ILE A 640 -21.47 39.32 7.10
C ILE A 640 -22.73 38.88 6.36
N ARG A 641 -23.09 37.60 6.50
CA ARG A 641 -24.31 36.98 5.93
C ARG A 641 -24.74 35.77 6.76
N THR A 642 -25.96 35.26 6.56
CA THR A 642 -26.35 33.95 7.10
C THR A 642 -26.14 32.84 6.05
N GLY A 643 -26.25 31.57 6.44
CA GLY A 643 -25.94 30.45 5.56
C GLY A 643 -26.98 30.17 4.47
N ASP A 644 -28.24 30.49 4.76
CA ASP A 644 -29.45 30.26 3.97
C ASP A 644 -29.89 31.46 3.12
N ASN A 645 -29.36 32.65 3.41
CA ASN A 645 -29.86 33.92 2.87
C ASN A 645 -28.85 34.56 1.93
N ALA A 646 -29.32 35.07 0.79
CA ALA A 646 -28.50 35.73 -0.22
C ALA A 646 -28.06 37.16 0.20
N SER A 647 -28.72 37.74 1.20
CA SER A 647 -28.47 39.12 1.64
C SER A 647 -27.12 39.25 2.36
N VAL A 648 -26.31 40.20 1.89
CA VAL A 648 -25.03 40.57 2.48
C VAL A 648 -25.19 41.88 3.25
N TYR A 649 -24.54 41.98 4.40
CA TYR A 649 -24.56 43.17 5.24
C TYR A 649 -23.14 43.66 5.50
N VAL A 650 -22.96 44.97 5.66
CA VAL A 650 -21.78 45.58 6.28
C VAL A 650 -22.09 46.03 7.70
N THR A 651 -21.14 45.87 8.62
CA THR A 651 -21.26 46.41 9.98
C THR A 651 -20.84 47.89 10.04
N ALA A 652 -21.64 48.73 10.69
CA ALA A 652 -21.33 50.13 10.95
C ALA A 652 -21.93 50.59 12.28
N GLY A 653 -21.13 51.14 13.20
CA GLY A 653 -21.59 51.53 14.53
C GLY A 653 -22.24 50.38 15.31
N GLY A 654 -21.79 49.14 15.07
CA GLY A 654 -22.38 47.91 15.61
C GLY A 654 -23.66 47.43 14.92
N ALA A 655 -24.23 48.17 13.97
CA ALA A 655 -25.44 47.79 13.24
C ALA A 655 -25.15 47.00 11.95
N ARG A 656 -26.11 46.17 11.52
CA ARG A 656 -26.09 45.47 10.23
C ARG A 656 -26.77 46.32 9.15
N ILE A 657 -26.03 46.67 8.10
CA ILE A 657 -26.53 47.50 7.00
C ILE A 657 -26.62 46.66 5.72
N PRO A 658 -27.82 46.44 5.15
CA PRO A 658 -28.02 45.50 4.04
C PRO A 658 -27.58 46.09 2.69
N PHE A 659 -26.87 45.28 1.90
CA PHE A 659 -26.75 45.49 0.45
C PHE A 659 -27.97 44.93 -0.27
N THR A 660 -28.50 45.69 -1.23
CA THR A 660 -29.65 45.26 -2.03
C THR A 660 -29.23 44.55 -3.32
N THR A 661 -28.02 44.83 -3.82
CA THR A 661 -27.46 44.25 -5.04
C THR A 661 -25.94 44.07 -4.93
N GLU A 662 -25.38 43.15 -5.73
CA GLU A 662 -23.93 42.94 -5.83
C GLU A 662 -23.21 44.15 -6.48
N THR A 663 -23.89 44.88 -7.37
CA THR A 663 -23.39 46.14 -7.94
C THR A 663 -23.16 47.19 -6.87
N GLU A 664 -24.08 47.30 -5.91
CA GLU A 664 -23.94 48.24 -4.79
C GLU A 664 -22.79 47.86 -3.86
N LEU A 665 -22.60 46.56 -3.61
CA LEU A 665 -21.49 46.01 -2.84
C LEU A 665 -20.13 46.35 -3.50
N THR A 666 -20.01 46.09 -4.79
CA THR A 666 -18.78 46.37 -5.55
C THR A 666 -18.50 47.87 -5.68
N GLN A 667 -19.53 48.71 -5.85
CA GLN A 667 -19.41 50.17 -5.82
C GLN A 667 -18.94 50.70 -4.46
N ALA A 668 -19.30 50.04 -3.37
CA ALA A 668 -18.81 50.34 -2.02
C ALA A 668 -17.37 49.85 -1.77
N GLY A 669 -16.73 49.23 -2.76
CA GLY A 669 -15.34 48.74 -2.69
C GLY A 669 -15.20 47.39 -1.99
N TYR A 670 -16.31 46.68 -1.78
CA TYR A 670 -16.31 45.37 -1.16
C TYR A 670 -16.23 44.26 -2.20
N ASP A 671 -15.76 43.09 -1.77
CA ASP A 671 -15.76 41.85 -2.54
C ASP A 671 -16.57 40.81 -1.77
N ILE A 672 -17.58 40.25 -2.43
CA ILE A 672 -18.51 39.28 -1.84
C ILE A 672 -17.81 38.01 -1.34
N THR A 673 -16.63 37.69 -1.86
CA THR A 673 -15.82 36.54 -1.42
C THR A 673 -15.26 36.72 -0.01
N HIS A 674 -15.20 37.95 0.52
CA HIS A 674 -14.80 38.26 1.89
C HIS A 674 -15.97 38.21 2.89
N THR A 675 -17.14 37.71 2.50
CA THR A 675 -18.27 37.57 3.43
C THR A 675 -18.05 36.44 4.43
N VAL A 676 -18.31 36.74 5.71
CA VAL A 676 -18.26 35.74 6.78
C VAL A 676 -19.68 35.30 7.12
N LYS A 677 -19.92 33.99 7.17
CA LYS A 677 -21.21 33.44 7.57
C LYS A 677 -21.31 33.46 9.08
N ILE A 678 -22.38 34.04 9.61
CA ILE A 678 -22.67 34.07 11.05
C ILE A 678 -24.02 33.41 11.35
N PRO A 679 -24.21 32.91 12.58
CA PRO A 679 -25.49 32.35 13.01
C PRO A 679 -26.65 33.34 12.86
N THR A 680 -27.80 32.85 12.39
CA THR A 680 -29.01 33.68 12.17
C THR A 680 -29.51 34.29 13.47
N THR A 681 -29.38 33.58 14.60
CA THR A 681 -29.76 34.13 15.91
C THR A 681 -28.90 35.33 16.27
N HIS A 682 -27.57 35.24 16.08
CA HIS A 682 -26.66 36.35 16.33
C HIS A 682 -26.90 37.51 15.37
N MET A 683 -27.09 37.23 14.07
CA MET A 683 -27.44 38.23 13.06
C MET A 683 -28.66 39.06 13.50
N ASN A 684 -29.67 38.42 14.12
CA ASN A 684 -30.88 39.09 14.61
C ASN A 684 -30.70 39.93 15.89
N THR A 685 -29.60 39.74 16.61
CA THR A 685 -29.25 40.59 17.76
C THR A 685 -28.58 41.91 17.34
N LEU A 686 -28.06 42.00 16.11
CA LEU A 686 -27.40 43.22 15.62
C LEU A 686 -28.45 44.33 15.38
N PRO A 687 -28.22 45.55 15.87
CA PRO A 687 -29.05 46.71 15.56
C PRO A 687 -29.19 46.92 14.04
N THR A 688 -30.30 47.51 13.61
CA THR A 688 -30.51 47.95 12.22
C THR A 688 -30.13 49.42 12.01
N GLU A 689 -29.86 50.14 13.09
CA GLU A 689 -29.47 51.55 13.08
C GLU A 689 -28.11 51.68 13.77
N PRO A 690 -27.11 52.29 13.10
CA PRO A 690 -25.79 52.51 13.71
C PRO A 690 -25.87 53.38 14.94
N ALA A 691 -24.96 53.17 15.88
CA ALA A 691 -24.79 54.06 17.02
C ALA A 691 -24.50 55.50 16.58
N ASP A 692 -24.98 56.46 17.35
CA ASP A 692 -24.65 57.86 17.14
C ASP A 692 -23.14 58.09 17.30
N GLY A 693 -22.57 58.93 16.45
CA GLY A 693 -21.11 59.10 16.32
C GLY A 693 -20.48 58.28 15.19
N THR A 694 -21.24 57.40 14.53
CA THR A 694 -20.73 56.60 13.40
C THR A 694 -20.49 57.48 12.18
N LEU A 695 -19.32 57.36 11.56
CA LEU A 695 -19.00 58.01 10.30
C LEU A 695 -19.30 57.06 9.14
N VAL A 696 -20.10 57.51 8.17
CA VAL A 696 -20.45 56.73 6.98
C VAL A 696 -20.25 57.54 5.71
N ARG A 697 -19.99 56.86 4.59
CA ARG A 697 -20.03 57.44 3.25
C ARG A 697 -20.72 56.51 2.27
N THR A 698 -21.09 57.02 1.11
CA THR A 698 -21.50 56.15 -0.02
C THR A 698 -20.27 55.78 -0.86
N GLY A 699 -20.33 54.65 -1.58
CA GLY A 699 -19.20 54.09 -2.33
C GLY A 699 -18.35 55.08 -3.13
N PRO A 700 -18.87 55.66 -4.22
CA PRO A 700 -18.10 56.56 -5.08
C PRO A 700 -18.01 58.01 -4.59
N ASP A 701 -18.70 58.37 -3.50
CA ASP A 701 -18.78 59.75 -3.02
C ASP A 701 -17.75 60.02 -1.92
N PRO A 702 -16.89 61.06 -2.05
CA PRO A 702 -15.98 61.44 -0.98
C PRO A 702 -16.68 62.03 0.26
N THR A 703 -17.98 62.36 0.18
CA THR A 703 -18.73 62.98 1.27
C THR A 703 -18.90 62.04 2.46
N VAL A 704 -18.42 62.48 3.63
CA VAL A 704 -18.57 61.77 4.90
C VAL A 704 -19.74 62.37 5.67
N TYR A 705 -20.57 61.50 6.23
CA TYR A 705 -21.69 61.83 7.08
C TYR A 705 -21.45 61.35 8.50
N LEU A 706 -21.78 62.19 9.48
CA LEU A 706 -21.86 61.82 10.89
C LEU A 706 -23.30 61.40 11.22
N LEU A 707 -23.48 60.23 11.83
CA LEU A 707 -24.79 59.78 12.28
C LEU A 707 -25.11 60.30 13.68
N ALA A 708 -26.28 60.93 13.83
CA ALA A 708 -26.79 61.41 15.12
C ALA A 708 -28.33 61.39 15.14
N GLY A 709 -28.93 60.79 16.18
CA GLY A 709 -30.37 60.64 16.30
C GLY A 709 -31.00 59.90 15.13
N GLY A 710 -30.28 58.96 14.51
CA GLY A 710 -30.69 58.21 13.31
C GLY A 710 -30.62 59.00 11.98
N ALA A 711 -30.11 60.23 11.99
CA ALA A 711 -29.98 61.06 10.79
C ALA A 711 -28.54 61.16 10.31
N LYS A 712 -28.34 61.38 9.01
CA LYS A 712 -27.05 61.72 8.41
C LYS A 712 -26.82 63.23 8.43
N LEU A 713 -25.75 63.66 9.07
CA LEU A 713 -25.31 65.05 9.11
C LEU A 713 -24.10 65.22 8.19
N THR A 714 -24.21 66.11 7.21
CA THR A 714 -23.09 66.42 6.31
C THR A 714 -22.00 67.15 7.09
N VAL A 715 -20.76 66.67 6.99
CA VAL A 715 -19.62 67.35 7.60
C VAL A 715 -18.81 68.09 6.54
N PRO A 716 -18.71 69.43 6.60
CA PRO A 716 -18.13 70.22 5.51
C PRO A 716 -16.64 69.96 5.25
N THR A 717 -15.86 69.69 6.30
CA THR A 717 -14.40 69.50 6.20
C THR A 717 -13.89 68.41 7.14
N VAL A 718 -12.71 67.84 6.85
CA VAL A 718 -12.03 66.91 7.75
C VAL A 718 -11.65 67.59 9.07
N THR A 719 -11.32 68.88 9.04
CA THR A 719 -11.03 69.68 10.24
C THR A 719 -12.22 69.72 11.19
N ASP A 720 -13.43 69.89 10.65
CA ASP A 720 -14.66 69.90 11.45
C ASP A 720 -14.90 68.57 12.20
N LEU A 721 -14.52 67.43 11.60
CA LEU A 721 -14.57 66.11 12.25
C LEU A 721 -13.54 66.00 13.38
N THR A 722 -12.29 66.36 13.09
CA THR A 722 -11.18 66.30 14.05
C THR A 722 -11.45 67.19 15.26
N ASP A 723 -11.96 68.41 15.04
CA ASP A 723 -12.34 69.34 16.11
C ASP A 723 -13.46 68.75 16.99
N ALA A 724 -14.41 68.03 16.37
CA ALA A 724 -15.47 67.31 17.06
C ALA A 724 -15.00 66.00 17.74
N GLY A 725 -13.73 65.64 17.62
CA GLY A 725 -13.12 64.46 18.24
C GLY A 725 -13.30 63.16 17.45
N TYR A 726 -13.70 63.24 16.18
CA TYR A 726 -13.87 62.08 15.31
C TYR A 726 -12.64 61.83 14.45
N ASP A 727 -12.25 60.56 14.32
CA ASP A 727 -11.22 60.12 13.40
C ASP A 727 -11.86 59.68 12.08
N ILE A 728 -11.59 60.43 11.01
CA ILE A 728 -12.12 60.15 9.67
C ILE A 728 -11.69 58.77 9.13
N THR A 729 -10.60 58.19 9.64
CA THR A 729 -10.14 56.86 9.22
C THR A 729 -11.10 55.73 9.63
N HIS A 730 -12.00 55.98 10.59
CA HIS A 730 -13.07 55.06 10.98
C HIS A 730 -14.33 55.17 10.11
N THR A 731 -14.29 55.90 8.99
CA THR A 731 -15.45 56.01 8.08
C THR A 731 -15.77 54.68 7.42
N VAL A 732 -17.01 54.23 7.55
CA VAL A 732 -17.51 53.02 6.88
C VAL A 732 -18.14 53.36 5.54
N THR A 733 -17.74 52.66 4.48
CA THR A 733 -18.43 52.75 3.20
C THR A 733 -19.72 51.92 3.27
N THR A 734 -20.86 52.55 3.03
CA THR A 734 -22.19 51.95 3.17
C THR A 734 -22.93 51.89 1.83
N PRO A 735 -23.95 51.02 1.69
CA PRO A 735 -24.75 50.91 0.48
C PRO A 735 -25.44 52.25 0.14
N THR A 736 -25.25 52.74 -1.08
CA THR A 736 -25.77 54.04 -1.54
C THR A 736 -27.29 54.16 -1.35
N THR A 737 -28.04 53.08 -1.61
CA THR A 737 -29.50 53.06 -1.43
C THR A 737 -29.91 53.27 0.02
N TRP A 738 -29.20 52.65 0.96
CA TRP A 738 -29.44 52.80 2.39
C TRP A 738 -29.07 54.20 2.87
N THR A 739 -27.87 54.69 2.55
CA THR A 739 -27.41 56.02 2.99
C THR A 739 -28.30 57.13 2.44
N ASN A 740 -28.86 56.97 1.24
CA ASN A 740 -29.78 57.93 0.64
C ASN A 740 -31.14 57.98 1.32
N GLN A 741 -31.57 56.91 1.98
CA GLN A 741 -32.83 56.84 2.73
C GLN A 741 -32.73 57.44 4.14
N LEU A 742 -31.52 57.67 4.66
CA LEU A 742 -31.36 58.25 5.98
C LEU A 742 -31.93 59.68 6.03
N PRO A 743 -32.68 60.02 7.09
CA PRO A 743 -33.12 61.39 7.36
C PRO A 743 -31.93 62.35 7.43
N THR A 744 -32.12 63.61 7.05
CA THR A 744 -31.12 64.68 7.24
C THR A 744 -31.31 65.45 8.54
N THR A 745 -32.36 65.13 9.31
CA THR A 745 -32.69 65.77 10.57
C THR A 745 -32.76 64.72 11.68
N PRO A 746 -32.01 64.89 12.79
CA PRO A 746 -32.08 63.97 13.92
C PRO A 746 -33.50 63.87 14.50
N ARG A 747 -33.83 62.70 15.06
CA ARG A 747 -35.13 62.49 15.73
C ARG A 747 -35.37 63.50 16.84
N ASN A 748 -36.64 63.81 17.07
CA ASN A 748 -37.06 64.60 18.23
C ASN A 748 -36.55 63.95 19.52
N GLY A 749 -35.96 64.75 20.41
CA GLY A 749 -35.33 64.25 21.64
C GLY A 749 -33.82 64.10 21.56
N THR A 750 -33.21 64.18 20.37
CA THR A 750 -31.75 64.09 20.22
C THR A 750 -31.07 65.29 20.88
N LEU A 751 -30.07 65.04 21.72
CA LEU A 751 -29.27 66.08 22.36
C LEU A 751 -27.96 66.25 21.59
N VAL A 752 -27.68 67.48 21.16
CA VAL A 752 -26.46 67.79 20.40
C VAL A 752 -25.70 68.96 21.02
N ARG A 753 -24.38 68.96 20.91
CA ARG A 753 -23.53 70.09 21.32
C ARG A 753 -22.38 70.29 20.33
N GLY A 754 -21.84 71.50 20.31
CA GLY A 754 -20.70 71.81 19.45
C GLY A 754 -19.36 71.40 20.04
N PRO A 755 -18.32 71.24 19.21
CA PRO A 755 -16.96 70.97 19.66
C PRO A 755 -16.47 72.04 20.63
N GLY A 756 -15.90 71.63 21.76
CA GLY A 756 -15.38 72.56 22.78
C GLY A 756 -16.44 73.42 23.49
N THR A 757 -17.74 73.16 23.30
CA THR A 757 -18.83 73.91 23.94
C THR A 757 -19.48 73.14 25.09
N THR A 758 -19.99 73.85 26.10
CA THR A 758 -20.81 73.27 27.17
C THR A 758 -22.32 73.35 26.88
N GLN A 759 -22.74 74.21 25.95
CA GLN A 759 -24.15 74.39 25.60
C GLN A 759 -24.69 73.16 24.86
N THR A 760 -25.69 72.51 25.46
CA THR A 760 -26.43 71.41 24.84
C THR A 760 -27.72 71.94 24.21
N TRP A 761 -28.13 71.34 23.09
CA TRP A 761 -29.36 71.67 22.39
C TRP A 761 -30.22 70.42 22.24
N LEU A 762 -31.52 70.57 22.48
CA LEU A 762 -32.53 69.55 22.24
C LEU A 762 -33.11 69.73 20.83
N VAL A 763 -33.11 68.67 20.03
CA VAL A 763 -33.73 68.67 18.69
C VAL A 763 -35.23 68.43 18.80
N THR A 764 -36.03 69.34 18.24
CA THR A 764 -37.50 69.22 18.10
C THR A 764 -37.97 69.79 16.78
N ASN A 765 -38.65 69.00 15.94
CA ASN A 765 -39.24 69.44 14.68
C ASN A 765 -38.24 70.16 13.75
N ALA A 766 -37.03 69.62 13.63
CA ALA A 766 -35.92 70.19 12.85
C ALA A 766 -35.36 71.54 13.35
N THR A 767 -35.77 71.99 14.54
CA THR A 767 -35.13 73.10 15.25
C THR A 767 -34.39 72.59 16.48
N ARG A 768 -33.54 73.44 17.05
CA ARG A 768 -32.76 73.10 18.25
C ARG A 768 -33.00 74.15 19.35
N THR A 769 -33.46 73.73 20.52
CA THR A 769 -33.64 74.65 21.66
C THR A 769 -32.55 74.44 22.71
N PRO A 770 -32.00 75.51 23.32
CA PRO A 770 -31.02 75.36 24.40
C PRO A 770 -31.62 74.55 25.56
N THR A 771 -30.83 73.64 26.12
CA THR A 771 -31.20 72.88 27.33
C THR A 771 -30.04 72.88 28.32
N THR A 772 -30.26 72.32 29.51
CA THR A 772 -29.23 72.19 30.55
C THR A 772 -28.02 71.42 29.98
N PRO A 773 -26.79 71.91 30.19
CA PRO A 773 -25.57 71.19 29.81
C PRO A 773 -25.59 69.75 30.32
N THR A 774 -25.35 68.81 29.42
CA THR A 774 -25.16 67.40 29.77
C THR A 774 -23.98 66.80 29.01
N THR A 775 -23.39 65.77 29.59
CA THR A 775 -22.38 64.92 28.96
C THR A 775 -22.97 63.98 27.91
N ASP A 776 -24.28 63.75 27.95
CA ASP A 776 -24.99 62.78 27.10
C ASP A 776 -25.29 63.33 25.70
N ALA A 777 -24.95 64.59 25.43
CA ALA A 777 -25.15 65.23 24.13
C ALA A 777 -24.11 64.78 23.11
N HIS A 778 -24.56 64.42 21.91
CA HIS A 778 -23.68 64.08 20.78
C HIS A 778 -22.91 65.31 20.33
N ILE A 779 -21.60 65.19 20.20
CA ILE A 779 -20.76 66.27 19.67
C ILE A 779 -20.95 66.26 18.16
N VAL A 780 -21.47 67.34 17.59
CA VAL A 780 -21.67 67.46 16.14
C VAL A 780 -21.00 68.74 15.65
N PRO A 781 -20.37 68.74 14.46
CA PRO A 781 -19.89 69.97 13.86
C PRO A 781 -21.02 70.98 13.72
N LEU A 782 -20.89 72.14 14.37
CA LEU A 782 -21.95 73.16 14.38
C LEU A 782 -22.20 73.77 12.98
N THR A 783 -21.28 73.55 12.04
CA THR A 783 -21.34 73.95 10.63
C THR A 783 -22.19 73.02 9.77
N ALA A 784 -22.68 71.88 10.29
CA ALA A 784 -23.57 70.92 9.61
C ALA A 784 -25.03 71.42 9.49
N ALA A 785 -25.18 72.64 8.96
CA ALA A 785 -26.25 73.28 8.17
C ALA A 785 -27.75 72.88 8.20
N THR A 786 -28.32 72.13 9.14
CA THR A 786 -29.77 71.79 9.06
C THR A 786 -30.62 72.00 10.32
N LEU A 787 -30.04 72.36 11.46
CA LEU A 787 -30.84 72.72 12.63
C LEU A 787 -30.90 74.23 12.76
N ALA A 788 -31.96 74.84 12.22
CA ALA A 788 -32.27 76.24 12.49
C ALA A 788 -32.41 76.43 14.02
N ALA A 789 -31.77 77.48 14.54
CA ALA A 789 -31.85 77.85 15.96
C ALA A 789 -33.27 78.24 16.36
#